data_AF-A0A2W1DIP8-F1
#
_entry.id   AF-A0A2W1DIP8-F1
#
_cell.length_a   1.000
_cell.length_b   1.000
_cell.length_c   1.000
_cell.angle_alpha   90.00
_cell.angle_beta   90.00
_cell.angle_gamma   90.00
#
_symmetry.space_group_name_H-M   'P 1'
#
loop_
_entity.id
_entity.type
_entity.pdbx_description
1 polymer ?
#
loop_
_entity_poly.entity_id
_entity_poly.type
_entity_poly.pdbx_seq_one_letter_code
_entity_poly.pdbx_strand_id
1 'polypeptide(L)'
;MFNFTPLLGAQSSSPASQSLLEFDGGIQILIDVGWDEQFNVEKLKEIERHVPTISFILLTHATTAHLGAYVHCCKNFPLFTRIPVYATNPVISLGRTLLQDLYESTPLASSIIPTEALNESAYSFSSALKGGNNPNILLQAPTSQEIADYFARINPLRYSQPHEPIPSPHSPPLNGLTITAYSAGHTLGGSIWHIQHGMESVVYAVDWNQAREHVLSGAAWLGGPGTGGSEVLEQLRHPTALICSTKNTGMVKKARSPNERDEALLEMIRNTISNGGTVLIPSDSSARILELAYLLEDTWEREVTEGDGSGPLSTTKLYLASRTGGATMRYVRSMLEWMEEGIVKEFEASAADQDRRTKEGQEEERVAKVPFDFRHITLLERKTRVARMLAGAGPRVILASDATLEWGFSKDAIRSLASDEKNLVILTERSGELGSQKKGLGRYLWDLWNQRNASPGEDAPSTTVIDASGNQAPLDTVRTVALQGDEVPLYQQFLASQRQRQTTMGGDNAAMLETSADVVDDRSSTESESSEGSGDGYRGKALNATVALQHARNKLGMTDAELGVNVLIRRKNVYDYEVQGKKGKERMFPFQAKKRRTDDFGDLIRPEDFARAEERDNAAGEALRGDGTKKENAVGLKRRWDDLVNTADNTKATANQKRRKDHEGGEGEESESDSEPEDGPDKVEGPAKVIIESSTLEIRCRIAFVDFSGLHDRRTIQSLIPLIRPRKLIFIGGEASETLELAEISRLALNANNDSANAIDIFTPTIGTLVDASVDTNAWTVKLSRNMVRNLRWQNVRGMGVVAITGRLAAARLEPHSSSTTTEEADTPAKKKARLDAPAIPVSSDKNDNTPVLDVVPTNMATAVRSVAQPFHVGDLRLADLRRLMTANGMQAEYRGDGILVINGSVAVRKTATGQIEIDGGAYGNLDPRNNDAATFLRVRRQIYEGLAVVAGG
;
A
#
# COMPACT_ATOMS: atom_id res chain seq x y z
N MET A 1 -22.61 11.97 -9.02
CA MET A 1 -22.45 10.96 -10.07
C MET A 1 -20.97 10.59 -10.20
N PHE A 2 -20.69 9.32 -10.43
CA PHE A 2 -19.34 8.79 -10.60
C PHE A 2 -19.35 7.53 -11.47
N ASN A 3 -18.26 7.33 -12.20
CA ASN A 3 -18.02 6.20 -13.08
C ASN A 3 -16.89 5.34 -12.53
N PHE A 4 -16.98 4.04 -12.77
CA PHE A 4 -15.95 3.06 -12.47
C PHE A 4 -15.49 2.35 -13.75
N THR A 5 -14.18 2.27 -13.97
CA THR A 5 -13.58 1.57 -15.10
C THR A 5 -12.43 0.66 -14.63
N PRO A 6 -12.51 -0.67 -14.77
CA PRO A 6 -11.38 -1.54 -14.52
C PRO A 6 -10.40 -1.46 -15.70
N LEU A 7 -9.16 -1.06 -15.45
CA LEU A 7 -8.10 -0.97 -16.46
C LEU A 7 -7.38 -2.32 -16.62
N LEU A 8 -7.30 -3.13 -15.56
CA LEU A 8 -6.69 -4.45 -15.58
C LEU A 8 -7.33 -5.36 -14.52
N GLY A 9 -7.29 -6.68 -14.73
CA GLY A 9 -7.71 -7.69 -13.74
C GLY A 9 -9.19 -8.09 -13.76
N ALA A 10 -10.07 -7.33 -14.38
CA ALA A 10 -11.49 -7.68 -14.46
C ALA A 10 -11.75 -8.85 -15.42
N GLN A 11 -12.40 -9.91 -14.92
CA GLN A 11 -12.70 -11.14 -15.69
C GLN A 11 -11.47 -11.71 -16.41
N SER A 12 -10.32 -11.61 -15.75
CA SER A 12 -9.02 -11.97 -16.30
C SER A 12 -8.35 -13.01 -15.42
N SER A 13 -7.60 -13.90 -16.06
CA SER A 13 -6.71 -14.83 -15.39
C SER A 13 -5.49 -14.17 -14.76
N SER A 14 -5.18 -12.92 -15.13
CA SER A 14 -4.09 -12.15 -14.56
C SER A 14 -4.47 -11.66 -13.15
N PRO A 15 -3.59 -11.80 -12.14
CA PRO A 15 -3.87 -11.36 -10.78
C PRO A 15 -3.82 -9.83 -10.63
N ALA A 16 -3.25 -9.13 -11.62
CA ALA A 16 -3.00 -7.70 -11.60
C ALA A 16 -4.28 -6.87 -11.50
N SER A 17 -4.28 -5.88 -10.61
CA SER A 17 -5.38 -4.97 -10.31
C SER A 17 -5.03 -3.55 -10.74
N GLN A 18 -5.88 -2.94 -11.55
CA GLN A 18 -5.83 -1.51 -11.88
C GLN A 18 -7.25 -1.01 -12.10
N SER A 19 -7.66 0.02 -11.37
CA SER A 19 -9.01 0.56 -11.41
C SER A 19 -9.02 2.08 -11.47
N LEU A 20 -9.90 2.66 -12.28
CA LEU A 20 -10.10 4.10 -12.39
C LEU A 20 -11.50 4.46 -11.88
N LEU A 21 -11.55 5.38 -10.91
CA LEU A 21 -12.78 6.02 -10.43
C LEU A 21 -12.81 7.46 -10.91
N GLU A 22 -13.91 7.88 -11.51
CA GLU A 22 -14.11 9.24 -11.98
C GLU A 22 -15.35 9.83 -11.33
N PHE A 23 -15.19 10.90 -10.55
CA PHE A 23 -16.30 11.64 -9.94
C PHE A 23 -16.63 12.90 -10.75
N ASP A 24 -17.86 13.37 -10.57
CA ASP A 24 -18.29 14.68 -11.08
C ASP A 24 -17.32 15.80 -10.68
N GLY A 25 -17.08 16.71 -11.63
CA GLY A 25 -16.08 17.77 -11.48
C GLY A 25 -14.69 17.39 -11.98
N GLY A 26 -14.53 16.19 -12.58
CA GLY A 26 -13.30 15.76 -13.24
C GLY A 26 -12.24 15.20 -12.30
N ILE A 27 -12.64 14.76 -11.10
CA ILE A 27 -11.74 14.12 -10.14
C ILE A 27 -11.54 12.67 -10.59
N GLN A 28 -10.30 12.27 -10.84
CA GLN A 28 -9.96 10.90 -11.23
C GLN A 28 -9.02 10.26 -10.22
N ILE A 29 -9.40 9.11 -9.67
CA ILE A 29 -8.64 8.35 -8.69
C ILE A 29 -8.19 7.05 -9.35
N LEU A 30 -6.89 6.83 -9.42
CA LEU A 30 -6.34 5.53 -9.80
C LEU A 30 -6.16 4.69 -8.53
N ILE A 31 -6.78 3.51 -8.50
CA ILE A 31 -6.58 2.54 -7.42
C ILE A 31 -5.77 1.38 -7.97
N ASP A 32 -4.65 1.12 -7.30
CA ASP A 32 -3.63 0.14 -7.62
C ASP A 32 -2.91 0.40 -8.96
N VAL A 33 -1.65 -0.02 -8.99
CA VAL A 33 -0.76 0.03 -10.14
C VAL A 33 -0.13 -1.36 -10.29
N GLY A 34 -1.01 -2.37 -10.32
CA GLY A 34 -0.64 -3.78 -10.39
C GLY A 34 -0.02 -4.17 -11.73
N TRP A 35 0.78 -5.23 -11.71
CA TRP A 35 1.34 -5.82 -12.93
C TRP A 35 1.30 -7.34 -12.86
N ASP A 36 1.51 -7.99 -14.00
CA ASP A 36 1.70 -9.43 -14.06
C ASP A 36 3.13 -9.80 -14.45
N GLU A 37 3.46 -11.06 -14.24
CA GLU A 37 4.85 -11.55 -14.35
C GLU A 37 5.40 -11.57 -15.79
N GLN A 38 4.60 -11.15 -16.77
CA GLN A 38 5.09 -10.89 -18.13
C GLN A 38 5.77 -9.54 -18.26
N PHE A 39 5.49 -8.60 -17.36
CA PHE A 39 6.01 -7.23 -17.38
C PHE A 39 5.83 -6.53 -18.74
N ASN A 40 4.67 -6.74 -19.38
CA ASN A 40 4.35 -6.12 -20.67
C ASN A 40 3.90 -4.65 -20.47
N VAL A 41 4.62 -3.72 -21.10
CA VAL A 41 4.34 -2.27 -21.09
C VAL A 41 3.02 -1.93 -21.77
N GLU A 42 2.57 -2.75 -22.73
CA GLU A 42 1.30 -2.51 -23.43
C GLU A 42 0.10 -2.50 -22.48
N LYS A 43 0.15 -3.29 -21.41
CA LYS A 43 -0.88 -3.33 -20.35
C LYS A 43 -0.90 -2.05 -19.51
N LEU A 44 0.13 -1.21 -19.60
CA LEU A 44 0.24 0.06 -18.88
C LEU A 44 -0.11 1.28 -19.76
N LYS A 45 -0.38 1.09 -21.06
CA LYS A 45 -0.71 2.18 -22.01
C LYS A 45 -1.91 3.01 -21.55
N GLU A 46 -2.94 2.37 -20.98
CA GLU A 46 -4.11 3.10 -20.47
C GLU A 46 -3.79 3.93 -19.22
N ILE A 47 -2.92 3.44 -18.32
CA ILE A 47 -2.44 4.26 -17.20
C ILE A 47 -1.70 5.49 -17.74
N GLU A 48 -0.76 5.29 -18.67
CA GLU A 48 0.02 6.38 -19.28
C GLU A 48 -0.89 7.47 -19.88
N ARG A 49 -1.97 7.06 -20.54
CA ARG A 49 -2.97 7.95 -21.12
C ARG A 49 -3.69 8.80 -20.07
N HIS A 50 -3.99 8.24 -18.91
CA HIS A 50 -4.73 8.90 -17.83
C HIS A 50 -3.84 9.73 -16.87
N VAL A 51 -2.51 9.60 -16.92
CA VAL A 51 -1.58 10.35 -16.05
C VAL A 51 -1.88 11.85 -15.96
N PRO A 52 -2.18 12.58 -17.05
CA PRO A 52 -2.43 14.02 -16.97
C PRO A 52 -3.72 14.39 -16.23
N THR A 53 -4.67 13.46 -16.09
CA THR A 53 -6.00 13.70 -15.50
C THR A 53 -6.16 13.12 -14.11
N ILE A 54 -5.27 12.21 -13.68
CA ILE A 54 -5.32 11.60 -12.35
C ILE A 54 -5.07 12.65 -11.25
N SER A 55 -5.98 12.69 -10.29
CA SER A 55 -5.93 13.53 -9.10
C SER A 55 -4.99 12.97 -8.04
N PHE A 56 -5.12 11.68 -7.71
CA PHE A 56 -4.25 10.98 -6.76
C PHE A 56 -4.36 9.46 -6.95
N ILE A 57 -3.42 8.73 -6.36
CA ILE A 57 -3.33 7.26 -6.43
C ILE A 57 -3.55 6.65 -5.05
N LEU A 58 -4.31 5.56 -4.97
CA LEU A 58 -4.46 4.73 -3.78
C LEU A 58 -3.81 3.36 -4.02
N LEU A 59 -2.99 2.88 -3.09
CA LEU A 59 -2.45 1.52 -3.13
C LEU A 59 -3.10 0.66 -2.03
N THR A 60 -3.43 -0.57 -2.35
CA THR A 60 -4.13 -1.49 -1.42
C THR A 60 -3.20 -2.47 -0.71
N HIS A 61 -2.32 -3.15 -1.45
CA HIS A 61 -1.48 -4.24 -0.93
C HIS A 61 -0.03 -4.16 -1.43
N ALA A 62 0.90 -4.67 -0.63
CA ALA A 62 2.30 -4.85 -1.01
C ALA A 62 2.52 -6.18 -1.75
N THR A 63 1.89 -6.32 -2.92
CA THR A 63 2.08 -7.48 -3.83
C THR A 63 2.24 -7.02 -5.28
N THR A 64 2.81 -7.86 -6.14
CA THR A 64 3.03 -7.54 -7.58
C THR A 64 1.70 -7.20 -8.26
N ALA A 65 0.65 -7.91 -7.87
CA ALA A 65 -0.72 -7.72 -8.32
C ALA A 65 -1.30 -6.31 -8.04
N HIS A 66 -0.79 -5.54 -7.07
CA HIS A 66 -1.38 -4.24 -6.70
C HIS A 66 -0.44 -3.04 -6.84
N LEU A 67 0.88 -3.24 -6.76
CA LEU A 67 1.84 -2.14 -6.94
C LEU A 67 3.04 -2.49 -7.83
N GLY A 68 3.02 -3.64 -8.51
CA GLY A 68 4.11 -4.17 -9.34
C GLY A 68 4.66 -3.19 -10.38
N ALA A 69 3.81 -2.36 -10.98
CA ALA A 69 4.19 -1.38 -12.00
C ALA A 69 4.48 0.03 -11.45
N TYR A 70 4.34 0.26 -10.14
CA TYR A 70 4.48 1.61 -9.55
C TYR A 70 5.82 2.28 -9.87
N VAL A 71 6.93 1.57 -9.64
CA VAL A 71 8.28 2.10 -9.91
C VAL A 71 8.52 2.26 -11.41
N HIS A 72 8.03 1.33 -12.23
CA HIS A 72 8.09 1.44 -13.68
C HIS A 72 7.40 2.72 -14.16
N CYS A 73 6.18 2.99 -13.68
CA CYS A 73 5.44 4.22 -13.99
C CYS A 73 6.18 5.48 -13.51
N CYS A 74 6.74 5.49 -12.30
CA CYS A 74 7.51 6.61 -11.78
C CYS A 74 8.73 6.96 -12.64
N LYS A 75 9.43 5.96 -13.17
CA LYS A 75 10.64 6.16 -13.97
C LYS A 75 10.31 6.53 -15.42
N ASN A 76 9.32 5.86 -16.01
CA ASN A 76 9.09 5.91 -17.45
C ASN A 76 7.96 6.85 -17.88
N PHE A 77 6.94 7.08 -17.03
CA PHE A 77 5.79 7.91 -17.38
C PHE A 77 5.99 9.37 -16.96
N PRO A 78 5.95 10.33 -17.91
CA PRO A 78 6.07 11.75 -17.59
C PRO A 78 4.97 12.18 -16.62
N LEU A 79 5.27 13.11 -15.71
CA LEU A 79 4.35 13.67 -14.70
C LEU A 79 3.84 12.69 -13.63
N PHE A 80 4.03 11.37 -13.76
CA PHE A 80 3.52 10.39 -12.81
C PHE A 80 3.99 10.64 -11.38
N THR A 81 5.28 10.99 -11.21
CA THR A 81 5.89 11.30 -9.91
C THR A 81 5.40 12.60 -9.25
N ARG A 82 4.58 13.39 -9.95
CA ARG A 82 3.92 14.60 -9.41
C ARG A 82 2.53 14.29 -8.84
N ILE A 83 2.00 13.10 -9.06
CA ILE A 83 0.69 12.69 -8.55
C ILE A 83 0.85 12.25 -7.08
N PRO A 84 0.05 12.80 -6.15
CA PRO A 84 0.03 12.33 -4.76
C PRO A 84 -0.41 10.87 -4.67
N VAL A 85 0.32 10.07 -3.89
CA VAL A 85 0.04 8.65 -3.67
C VAL A 85 -0.26 8.43 -2.19
N TYR A 86 -1.21 7.56 -1.86
CA TYR A 86 -1.60 7.21 -0.49
C TYR A 86 -1.60 5.71 -0.29
N ALA A 87 -1.03 5.27 0.84
CA ALA A 87 -0.97 3.87 1.25
C ALA A 87 -0.74 3.78 2.77
N THR A 88 -0.94 2.61 3.36
CA THR A 88 -0.56 2.38 4.76
C THR A 88 0.94 2.19 4.92
N ASN A 89 1.46 2.43 6.13
CA ASN A 89 2.89 2.30 6.44
C ASN A 89 3.49 0.93 6.03
N PRO A 90 2.84 -0.22 6.33
CA PRO A 90 3.39 -1.50 5.92
C PRO A 90 3.38 -1.68 4.40
N VAL A 91 2.34 -1.22 3.70
CA VAL A 91 2.27 -1.31 2.23
C VAL A 91 3.42 -0.54 1.57
N ILE A 92 3.78 0.63 2.09
CA ILE A 92 4.93 1.43 1.62
C ILE A 92 6.24 0.67 1.86
N SER A 93 6.45 0.18 3.08
CA SER A 93 7.75 -0.39 3.47
C SER A 93 7.99 -1.76 2.84
N LEU A 94 6.97 -2.62 2.84
CA LEU A 94 6.99 -3.96 2.25
C LEU A 94 6.90 -3.91 0.72
N GLY A 95 6.17 -2.93 0.17
CA GLY A 95 6.14 -2.69 -1.28
C GLY A 95 7.52 -2.28 -1.80
N ARG A 96 8.29 -1.51 -1.02
CA ARG A 96 9.67 -1.16 -1.37
C ARG A 96 10.57 -2.39 -1.44
N THR A 97 10.53 -3.27 -0.43
CA THR A 97 11.36 -4.49 -0.43
C THR A 97 10.94 -5.44 -1.53
N LEU A 98 9.64 -5.60 -1.78
CA LEU A 98 9.11 -6.39 -2.89
C LEU A 98 9.68 -5.93 -4.25
N LEU A 99 9.60 -4.63 -4.55
CA LEU A 99 10.07 -4.14 -5.84
C LEU A 99 11.59 -4.18 -5.95
N GLN A 100 12.33 -4.02 -4.84
CA GLN A 100 13.78 -4.27 -4.83
C GLN A 100 14.10 -5.73 -5.16
N ASP A 101 13.45 -6.70 -4.52
CA ASP A 101 13.62 -8.13 -4.83
C ASP A 101 13.27 -8.41 -6.30
N LEU A 102 12.14 -7.87 -6.78
CA LEU A 102 11.68 -8.06 -8.15
C LEU A 102 12.72 -7.59 -9.19
N TYR A 103 13.18 -6.34 -9.07
CA TYR A 103 14.15 -5.76 -10.02
C TYR A 103 15.55 -6.41 -9.94
N GLU A 104 15.93 -6.93 -8.78
CA GLU A 104 17.19 -7.67 -8.62
C GLU A 104 17.07 -9.14 -9.07
N SER A 105 15.87 -9.69 -9.07
CA SER A 105 15.61 -11.10 -9.38
C SER A 105 15.29 -11.36 -10.85
N THR A 106 14.66 -10.43 -11.57
CA THR A 106 14.37 -10.60 -13.01
C THR A 106 14.62 -9.33 -13.82
N PRO A 107 15.42 -9.42 -14.91
CA PRO A 107 15.62 -8.29 -15.82
C PRO A 107 14.38 -7.99 -16.66
N LEU A 108 13.36 -8.87 -16.70
CA LEU A 108 12.11 -8.56 -17.39
C LEU A 108 11.30 -7.47 -16.68
N ALA A 109 11.52 -7.23 -15.38
CA ALA A 109 10.84 -6.17 -14.63
C ALA A 109 11.15 -4.77 -15.16
N SER A 110 12.29 -4.57 -15.83
CA SER A 110 12.60 -3.32 -16.53
C SER A 110 11.92 -3.21 -17.89
N SER A 111 11.18 -4.23 -18.33
CA SER A 111 10.44 -4.32 -19.59
C SER A 111 11.27 -4.20 -20.87
N ILE A 112 10.75 -4.86 -21.91
CA ILE A 112 11.25 -4.72 -23.27
C ILE A 112 10.63 -3.48 -23.90
N ILE A 113 11.44 -2.68 -24.59
CA ILE A 113 10.97 -1.51 -25.34
C ILE A 113 10.04 -1.98 -26.46
N PRO A 114 8.81 -1.44 -26.55
CA PRO A 114 7.88 -1.78 -27.63
C PRO A 114 8.50 -1.54 -29.01
N THR A 115 8.28 -2.47 -29.92
CA THR A 115 8.81 -2.42 -31.29
C THR A 115 8.28 -1.20 -32.06
N GLU A 116 7.04 -0.81 -31.79
CA GLU A 116 6.41 0.43 -32.29
C GLU A 116 7.28 1.66 -31.95
N ALA A 117 7.73 1.77 -30.71
CA ALA A 117 8.53 2.91 -30.24
C ALA A 117 9.96 2.90 -30.82
N LEU A 118 10.53 1.71 -31.07
CA LEU A 118 11.81 1.56 -31.76
C LEU A 118 11.69 1.91 -33.24
N ASN A 119 10.60 1.50 -33.92
CA ASN A 119 10.36 1.78 -35.34
C ASN A 119 10.24 3.29 -35.62
N GLU A 120 9.52 4.03 -34.78
CA GLU A 120 9.46 5.49 -34.86
C GLU A 120 10.85 6.15 -34.75
N SER A 121 11.75 5.51 -34.00
CA SER A 121 13.11 5.97 -33.78
C SER A 121 14.09 5.45 -34.85
N ALA A 122 13.69 4.52 -35.73
CA ALA A 122 14.61 3.79 -36.60
C ALA A 122 14.81 4.38 -38.00
N TYR A 123 14.34 5.60 -38.27
CA TYR A 123 14.42 6.23 -39.62
C TYR A 123 15.81 6.20 -40.29
N SER A 124 16.89 6.12 -39.49
CA SER A 124 18.28 6.07 -39.98
C SER A 124 18.94 4.67 -39.93
N PHE A 125 18.34 3.69 -39.24
CA PHE A 125 18.98 2.41 -38.87
C PHE A 125 18.14 1.18 -39.24
N SER A 126 17.53 1.21 -40.44
CA SER A 126 16.67 0.13 -40.94
C SER A 126 17.35 -1.25 -41.00
N SER A 127 18.69 -1.34 -40.96
CA SER A 127 19.45 -2.60 -40.90
C SER A 127 19.20 -3.41 -39.63
N ALA A 128 19.07 -2.75 -38.46
CA ALA A 128 18.93 -3.41 -37.17
C ALA A 128 17.58 -4.14 -36.98
N LEU A 129 16.56 -3.77 -37.77
CA LEU A 129 15.20 -4.32 -37.73
C LEU A 129 14.87 -5.16 -38.98
N LYS A 130 15.83 -5.38 -39.90
CA LYS A 130 15.61 -6.21 -41.09
C LYS A 130 15.35 -7.67 -40.69
N GLY A 131 14.22 -8.20 -41.13
CA GLY A 131 13.84 -9.62 -40.96
C GLY A 131 12.75 -9.90 -39.93
N GLY A 132 12.15 -8.88 -39.31
CA GLY A 132 11.09 -9.09 -38.30
C GLY A 132 11.62 -9.53 -36.93
N ASN A 133 12.93 -9.40 -36.69
CA ASN A 133 13.54 -9.69 -35.40
C ASN A 133 13.40 -8.50 -34.46
N ASN A 134 12.74 -8.71 -33.32
CA ASN A 134 12.70 -7.75 -32.23
C ASN A 134 14.03 -7.79 -31.48
N PRO A 135 14.74 -6.66 -31.32
CA PRO A 135 16.06 -6.65 -30.69
C PRO A 135 16.00 -6.87 -29.17
N ASN A 136 14.79 -6.97 -28.58
CA ASN A 136 14.55 -7.23 -27.16
C ASN A 136 15.37 -6.31 -26.22
N ILE A 137 15.50 -5.05 -26.61
CA ILE A 137 16.21 -4.03 -25.83
C ILE A 137 15.37 -3.70 -24.59
N LEU A 138 16.01 -3.65 -23.42
CA LEU A 138 15.35 -3.33 -22.16
C LEU A 138 15.33 -1.82 -21.92
N LEU A 139 14.31 -1.33 -21.20
CA LEU A 139 14.43 -0.02 -20.56
C LEU A 139 15.44 -0.09 -19.42
N GLN A 140 15.93 1.08 -18.99
CA GLN A 140 16.86 1.17 -17.88
C GLN A 140 16.17 0.80 -16.56
N ALA A 141 16.69 -0.22 -15.88
CA ALA A 141 16.20 -0.61 -14.57
C ALA A 141 16.33 0.55 -13.55
N PRO A 142 15.38 0.70 -12.62
CA PRO A 142 15.49 1.61 -11.49
C PRO A 142 16.60 1.15 -10.54
N THR A 143 17.35 2.10 -9.99
CA THR A 143 18.33 1.82 -8.93
C THR A 143 17.62 1.66 -7.59
N SER A 144 18.25 0.97 -6.62
CA SER A 144 17.68 0.81 -5.27
C SER A 144 17.43 2.15 -4.57
N GLN A 145 18.23 3.19 -4.89
CA GLN A 145 18.03 4.56 -4.41
C GLN A 145 16.81 5.23 -5.07
N GLU A 146 16.66 5.11 -6.39
CA GLU A 146 15.47 5.64 -7.09
C GLU A 146 14.19 4.99 -6.55
N ILE A 147 14.20 3.67 -6.31
CA ILE A 147 13.08 2.97 -5.66
C ILE A 147 12.80 3.60 -4.30
N ALA A 148 13.81 3.77 -3.45
CA ALA A 148 13.63 4.39 -2.14
C ALA A 148 13.04 5.81 -2.24
N ASP A 149 13.53 6.63 -3.16
CA ASP A 149 13.05 8.00 -3.39
C ASP A 149 11.60 8.03 -3.89
N TYR A 150 11.18 7.08 -4.73
CA TYR A 150 9.79 6.98 -5.19
C TYR A 150 8.83 6.56 -4.08
N PHE A 151 9.24 5.65 -3.19
CA PHE A 151 8.41 5.25 -2.03
C PHE A 151 8.38 6.34 -0.95
N ALA A 152 9.44 7.13 -0.79
CA ALA A 152 9.46 8.27 0.14
C ALA A 152 8.46 9.38 -0.21
N ARG A 153 7.95 9.41 -1.45
CA ARG A 153 6.91 10.35 -1.90
C ARG A 153 5.48 9.90 -1.57
N ILE A 154 5.30 8.64 -1.14
CA ILE A 154 3.97 8.12 -0.80
C ILE A 154 3.56 8.67 0.56
N ASN A 155 2.35 9.20 0.65
CA ASN A 155 1.80 9.72 1.89
C ASN A 155 1.27 8.57 2.75
N PRO A 156 1.84 8.36 3.95
CA PRO A 156 1.43 7.27 4.82
C PRO A 156 0.11 7.57 5.53
N LEU A 157 -0.80 6.60 5.54
CA LEU A 157 -2.06 6.63 6.31
C LEU A 157 -2.11 5.54 7.37
N ARG A 158 -2.93 5.76 8.41
CA ARG A 158 -3.32 4.77 9.41
C ARG A 158 -4.75 4.28 9.16
N TYR A 159 -5.06 3.08 9.66
CA TYR A 159 -6.43 2.58 9.57
C TYR A 159 -7.43 3.46 10.31
N SER A 160 -8.66 3.48 9.79
CA SER A 160 -9.81 4.20 10.35
C SER A 160 -9.60 5.69 10.57
N GLN A 161 -8.58 6.28 9.93
CA GLN A 161 -8.31 7.72 9.97
C GLN A 161 -8.83 8.37 8.68
N PRO A 162 -9.89 9.17 8.73
CA PRO A 162 -10.35 9.95 7.57
C PRO A 162 -9.29 10.98 7.18
N HIS A 163 -8.99 11.05 5.89
CA HIS A 163 -8.00 11.97 5.33
C HIS A 163 -8.57 12.69 4.11
N GLU A 164 -8.32 13.98 4.00
CA GLU A 164 -8.60 14.77 2.80
C GLU A 164 -7.36 14.78 1.92
N PRO A 165 -7.37 14.11 0.75
CA PRO A 165 -6.20 14.05 -0.10
C PRO A 165 -5.89 15.41 -0.74
N ILE A 166 -4.68 15.54 -1.26
CA ILE A 166 -4.18 16.71 -1.97
C ILE A 166 -4.37 16.46 -3.47
N PRO A 167 -4.90 17.41 -4.26
CA PRO A 167 -4.99 17.26 -5.71
C PRO A 167 -3.60 17.28 -6.35
N SER A 168 -3.44 16.53 -7.45
CA SER A 168 -2.27 16.68 -8.32
C SER A 168 -2.26 18.08 -8.97
N PRO A 169 -1.08 18.62 -9.36
CA PRO A 169 -0.97 19.97 -9.93
C PRO A 169 -1.81 20.22 -11.19
N HIS A 170 -2.23 19.16 -11.88
CA HIS A 170 -2.95 19.22 -13.15
C HIS A 170 -4.43 18.83 -12.99
N SER A 171 -4.87 18.51 -11.78
CA SER A 171 -6.23 18.05 -11.48
C SER A 171 -7.10 19.13 -10.81
N PRO A 172 -8.43 19.03 -10.92
CA PRO A 172 -9.34 19.97 -10.26
C PRO A 172 -9.29 19.84 -8.72
N PRO A 173 -9.78 20.86 -7.97
CA PRO A 173 -9.93 20.77 -6.52
C PRO A 173 -10.84 19.61 -6.09
N LEU A 174 -10.49 18.93 -5.00
CA LEU A 174 -11.18 17.70 -4.55
C LEU A 174 -12.45 17.93 -3.72
N ASN A 175 -12.86 19.19 -3.49
CA ASN A 175 -14.17 19.58 -2.94
C ASN A 175 -14.66 18.78 -1.70
N GLY A 176 -13.79 18.53 -0.71
CA GLY A 176 -14.17 17.83 0.53
C GLY A 176 -14.27 16.30 0.39
N LEU A 177 -13.67 15.73 -0.66
CA LEU A 177 -13.48 14.29 -0.78
C LEU A 177 -12.66 13.77 0.41
N THR A 178 -13.11 12.68 1.00
CA THR A 178 -12.45 12.02 2.13
C THR A 178 -12.13 10.57 1.77
N ILE A 179 -10.93 10.12 2.09
CA ILE A 179 -10.49 8.71 1.98
C ILE A 179 -10.22 8.15 3.38
N THR A 180 -10.62 6.91 3.60
CA THR A 180 -10.35 6.17 4.85
C THR A 180 -9.92 4.75 4.51
N ALA A 181 -8.78 4.32 5.06
CA ALA A 181 -8.31 2.94 4.91
C ALA A 181 -8.81 2.07 6.08
N TYR A 182 -9.31 0.87 5.79
CA TYR A 182 -9.70 -0.14 6.76
C TYR A 182 -8.89 -1.42 6.55
N SER A 183 -8.66 -2.22 7.59
CA SER A 183 -7.90 -3.47 7.46
C SER A 183 -8.60 -4.45 6.52
N ALA A 184 -7.89 -4.96 5.53
CA ALA A 184 -8.37 -5.99 4.59
C ALA A 184 -8.07 -7.42 5.07
N GLY A 185 -7.14 -7.62 6.01
CA GLY A 185 -6.79 -8.95 6.53
C GLY A 185 -6.10 -9.91 5.56
N HIS A 186 -5.82 -9.50 4.31
CA HIS A 186 -5.12 -10.32 3.30
C HIS A 186 -3.58 -10.18 3.38
N THR A 187 -3.07 -8.96 3.59
CA THR A 187 -1.64 -8.67 3.76
C THR A 187 -1.43 -7.73 4.94
N LEU A 188 -0.21 -7.67 5.48
CA LEU A 188 0.12 -6.68 6.52
C LEU A 188 -0.04 -5.25 5.94
N GLY A 189 -0.83 -4.41 6.59
CA GLY A 189 -1.20 -3.08 6.07
C GLY A 189 -2.21 -3.08 4.92
N GLY A 190 -2.65 -4.25 4.44
CA GLY A 190 -3.60 -4.37 3.33
C GLY A 190 -4.91 -3.62 3.60
N SER A 191 -5.40 -2.86 2.63
CA SER A 191 -6.45 -1.86 2.87
C SER A 191 -7.71 -2.03 2.02
N ILE A 192 -8.87 -1.99 2.68
CA ILE A 192 -10.17 -1.66 2.08
C ILE A 192 -10.30 -0.14 2.09
N TRP A 193 -10.55 0.47 0.93
CA TRP A 193 -10.70 1.92 0.84
C TRP A 193 -12.17 2.32 0.88
N HIS A 194 -12.50 3.20 1.81
CA HIS A 194 -13.77 3.94 1.83
C HIS A 194 -13.53 5.34 1.29
N ILE A 195 -14.18 5.68 0.19
CA ILE A 195 -14.06 6.95 -0.53
C ILE A 195 -15.42 7.64 -0.45
N GLN A 196 -15.44 8.81 0.18
CA GLN A 196 -16.65 9.61 0.37
C GLN A 196 -16.50 10.94 -0.36
N HIS A 197 -17.44 11.25 -1.25
CA HIS A 197 -17.49 12.52 -1.97
C HIS A 197 -18.94 13.01 -2.06
N GLY A 198 -19.25 14.06 -1.31
CA GLY A 198 -20.63 14.53 -1.16
C GLY A 198 -21.53 13.46 -0.54
N MET A 199 -22.47 12.94 -1.33
CA MET A 199 -23.39 11.87 -0.93
C MET A 199 -23.01 10.50 -1.46
N GLU A 200 -22.01 10.44 -2.34
CA GLU A 200 -21.50 9.19 -2.88
C GLU A 200 -20.57 8.54 -1.85
N SER A 201 -20.84 7.28 -1.54
CA SER A 201 -20.03 6.45 -0.65
C SER A 201 -19.58 5.21 -1.42
N VAL A 202 -18.29 5.12 -1.73
CA VAL A 202 -17.69 4.02 -2.50
C VAL A 202 -16.82 3.20 -1.56
N VAL A 203 -17.05 1.89 -1.52
CA VAL A 203 -16.19 0.95 -0.79
C VAL A 203 -15.48 0.07 -1.81
N TYR A 204 -14.16 0.18 -1.85
CA TYR A 204 -13.28 -0.63 -2.70
C TYR A 204 -12.60 -1.71 -1.85
N ALA A 205 -13.03 -2.96 -2.05
CA ALA A 205 -12.58 -4.12 -1.29
C ALA A 205 -12.25 -5.28 -2.22
N VAL A 206 -11.07 -5.25 -2.83
CA VAL A 206 -10.66 -6.27 -3.81
C VAL A 206 -10.17 -7.51 -3.08
N ASP A 207 -8.94 -7.50 -2.56
CA ASP A 207 -8.35 -8.69 -1.95
C ASP A 207 -8.41 -8.57 -0.41
N TRP A 208 -9.32 -9.32 0.22
CA TRP A 208 -9.55 -9.27 1.67
C TRP A 208 -9.84 -10.65 2.23
N ASN A 209 -9.61 -10.83 3.53
CA ASN A 209 -9.84 -12.07 4.26
C ASN A 209 -10.62 -11.82 5.54
N GLN A 210 -11.74 -12.51 5.75
CA GLN A 210 -12.48 -12.40 7.01
C GLN A 210 -11.88 -13.26 8.13
N ALA A 211 -11.18 -14.34 7.76
CA ALA A 211 -10.60 -15.24 8.73
C ALA A 211 -9.44 -14.55 9.46
N ARG A 212 -9.31 -14.86 10.75
CA ARG A 212 -8.14 -14.49 11.55
C ARG A 212 -7.04 -15.52 11.27
N GLU A 213 -5.85 -15.04 10.97
CA GLU A 213 -4.66 -15.86 10.74
C GLU A 213 -3.66 -15.67 11.90
N HIS A 214 -2.45 -16.24 11.80
CA HIS A 214 -1.48 -16.14 12.89
C HIS A 214 -0.93 -14.72 13.01
N VAL A 215 -0.61 -14.11 11.87
CA VAL A 215 -0.02 -12.78 11.79
C VAL A 215 -1.06 -11.70 11.54
N LEU A 216 -2.07 -11.99 10.73
CA LEU A 216 -3.07 -11.01 10.31
C LEU A 216 -4.39 -11.12 11.07
N SER A 217 -4.88 -9.96 11.49
CA SER A 217 -6.28 -9.81 11.90
C SER A 217 -7.20 -9.93 10.69
N GLY A 218 -8.41 -10.47 10.89
CA GLY A 218 -9.43 -10.49 9.84
C GLY A 218 -9.86 -9.09 9.38
N ALA A 219 -10.47 -9.03 8.20
CA ALA A 219 -10.95 -7.81 7.58
C ALA A 219 -11.92 -7.05 8.50
N ALA A 220 -11.79 -5.73 8.50
CA ALA A 220 -12.54 -4.81 9.35
C ALA A 220 -13.98 -4.58 8.83
N TRP A 221 -14.70 -5.63 8.45
CA TRP A 221 -16.09 -5.53 8.08
C TRP A 221 -17.02 -5.50 9.28
N LEU A 222 -16.77 -6.37 10.25
CA LEU A 222 -17.58 -6.53 11.46
C LEU A 222 -16.96 -5.75 12.62
N GLY A 223 -17.81 -5.15 13.45
CA GLY A 223 -17.37 -4.39 14.62
C GLY A 223 -16.54 -5.23 15.60
N GLY A 224 -15.47 -4.64 16.13
CA GLY A 224 -14.53 -5.31 17.04
C GLY A 224 -15.12 -5.74 18.39
N PRO A 225 -14.31 -6.42 19.24
CA PRO A 225 -14.74 -6.91 20.54
C PRO A 225 -15.33 -5.78 21.40
N GLY A 226 -16.62 -5.88 21.73
CA GLY A 226 -17.35 -4.86 22.51
C GLY A 226 -18.44 -4.10 21.74
N THR A 227 -18.48 -4.18 20.41
CA THR A 227 -19.54 -3.56 19.58
C THR A 227 -20.65 -4.52 19.13
N GLY A 228 -20.63 -5.78 19.60
CA GLY A 228 -21.66 -6.78 19.30
C GLY A 228 -21.29 -7.76 18.18
N GLY A 229 -20.09 -7.67 17.59
CA GLY A 229 -19.41 -8.71 16.80
C GLY A 229 -20.08 -9.22 15.52
N SER A 230 -21.36 -8.89 15.30
CA SER A 230 -22.19 -9.41 14.22
C SER A 230 -22.68 -8.30 13.29
N GLU A 231 -22.37 -7.04 13.59
CA GLU A 231 -22.82 -5.89 12.81
C GLU A 231 -21.68 -5.31 11.98
N VAL A 232 -21.99 -4.99 10.73
CA VAL A 232 -21.07 -4.28 9.83
C VAL A 232 -20.78 -2.89 10.38
N LEU A 233 -19.52 -2.46 10.32
CA LEU A 233 -19.08 -1.11 10.69
C LEU A 233 -20.00 -0.07 10.07
N GLU A 234 -20.40 0.91 10.87
CA GLU A 234 -21.38 1.93 10.47
C GLU A 234 -20.95 2.68 9.20
N GLN A 235 -19.65 2.97 9.08
CA GLN A 235 -19.07 3.67 7.94
C GLN A 235 -19.08 2.85 6.64
N LEU A 236 -19.05 1.52 6.74
CA LEU A 236 -19.03 0.60 5.59
C LEU A 236 -20.42 0.06 5.25
N ARG A 237 -21.45 0.42 6.01
CA ARG A 237 -22.82 -0.02 5.79
C ARG A 237 -23.51 0.85 4.74
N HIS A 238 -24.35 0.24 3.91
CA HIS A 238 -25.13 0.91 2.88
C HIS A 238 -24.33 1.82 1.92
N PRO A 239 -23.17 1.36 1.39
CA PRO A 239 -22.44 2.16 0.41
C PRO A 239 -23.25 2.33 -0.88
N THR A 240 -22.96 3.40 -1.61
CA THR A 240 -23.55 3.64 -2.92
C THR A 240 -23.08 2.60 -3.92
N ALA A 241 -21.77 2.31 -3.94
CA ALA A 241 -21.24 1.15 -4.63
C ALA A 241 -20.25 0.37 -3.75
N LEU A 242 -20.36 -0.94 -3.78
CA LEU A 242 -19.34 -1.87 -3.29
C LEU A 242 -18.62 -2.49 -4.49
N ILE A 243 -17.32 -2.28 -4.59
CA ILE A 243 -16.45 -2.91 -5.59
C ILE A 243 -15.73 -4.06 -4.89
N CYS A 244 -15.94 -5.30 -5.36
CA CYS A 244 -15.43 -6.50 -4.70
C CYS A 244 -14.76 -7.45 -5.70
N SER A 245 -13.67 -8.11 -5.29
CA SER A 245 -13.02 -9.14 -6.10
C SER A 245 -13.84 -10.44 -6.11
N THR A 246 -13.75 -11.21 -7.19
CA THR A 246 -14.31 -12.57 -7.29
C THR A 246 -13.26 -13.68 -7.26
N LYS A 247 -11.99 -13.31 -7.07
CA LYS A 247 -10.88 -14.27 -6.90
C LYS A 247 -11.21 -15.28 -5.80
N ASN A 248 -10.73 -16.50 -5.99
CA ASN A 248 -10.84 -17.63 -5.04
C ASN A 248 -12.26 -18.16 -4.77
N THR A 249 -13.30 -17.61 -5.40
CA THR A 249 -14.70 -18.03 -5.18
C THR A 249 -15.02 -19.42 -5.75
N GLY A 250 -14.19 -19.95 -6.66
CA GLY A 250 -14.26 -21.32 -7.16
C GLY A 250 -13.64 -22.37 -6.20
N MET A 251 -12.86 -21.95 -5.20
CA MET A 251 -12.10 -22.86 -4.32
C MET A 251 -12.87 -23.37 -3.09
N VAL A 252 -14.17 -23.14 -3.00
CA VAL A 252 -15.00 -23.49 -1.82
C VAL A 252 -14.88 -24.96 -1.42
N LYS A 253 -14.66 -25.85 -2.39
CA LYS A 253 -14.48 -27.30 -2.15
C LYS A 253 -13.15 -27.64 -1.49
N LYS A 254 -12.18 -26.73 -1.52
CA LYS A 254 -10.80 -26.93 -1.05
C LYS A 254 -10.48 -26.12 0.22
N ALA A 255 -11.31 -25.13 0.54
CA ALA A 255 -11.19 -24.30 1.73
C ALA A 255 -11.37 -25.14 3.00
N ARG A 256 -10.40 -25.05 3.92
CA ARG A 256 -10.39 -25.72 5.23
C ARG A 256 -10.51 -24.69 6.35
N SER A 257 -10.85 -25.15 7.55
CA SER A 257 -10.59 -24.31 8.72
C SER A 257 -9.08 -24.02 8.85
N PRO A 258 -8.66 -22.86 9.37
CA PRO A 258 -7.24 -22.50 9.47
C PRO A 258 -6.40 -23.60 10.14
N ASN A 259 -6.88 -24.18 11.25
CA ASN A 259 -6.16 -25.23 11.96
C ASN A 259 -5.97 -26.52 11.13
N GLU A 260 -7.00 -26.96 10.41
CA GLU A 260 -6.92 -28.15 9.53
C GLU A 260 -6.06 -27.91 8.29
N ARG A 261 -5.99 -26.65 7.82
CA ARG A 261 -5.09 -26.23 6.74
C ARG A 261 -3.64 -26.31 7.21
N ASP A 262 -3.36 -25.75 8.39
CA ASP A 262 -2.01 -25.66 8.93
C ASP A 262 -1.47 -27.06 9.26
N GLU A 263 -2.26 -27.92 9.89
CA GLU A 263 -1.85 -29.30 10.18
C GLU A 263 -1.59 -30.11 8.89
N ALA A 264 -2.38 -29.88 7.83
CA ALA A 264 -2.16 -30.54 6.55
C ALA A 264 -0.83 -30.14 5.89
N LEU A 265 -0.46 -28.86 5.98
CA LEU A 265 0.84 -28.38 5.51
C LEU A 265 1.96 -29.07 6.29
N LEU A 266 1.87 -29.06 7.63
CA LEU A 266 2.88 -29.62 8.52
C LEU A 266 3.03 -31.15 8.35
N GLU A 267 1.92 -31.87 8.21
CA GLU A 267 1.92 -33.31 7.95
C GLU A 267 2.66 -33.66 6.65
N MET A 268 2.41 -32.92 5.56
CA MET A 268 3.12 -33.12 4.29
C MET A 268 4.61 -32.83 4.38
N ILE A 269 4.98 -31.82 5.17
CA ILE A 269 6.37 -31.49 5.46
C ILE A 269 7.05 -32.63 6.23
N ARG A 270 6.46 -33.07 7.36
CA ARG A 270 6.98 -34.18 8.18
C ARG A 270 7.15 -35.46 7.37
N ASN A 271 6.14 -35.81 6.57
CA ASN A 271 6.17 -37.01 5.71
C ASN A 271 7.27 -36.94 4.64
N THR A 272 7.52 -35.76 4.06
CA THR A 272 8.57 -35.62 3.04
C THR A 272 9.96 -35.67 3.64
N ILE A 273 10.17 -35.01 4.77
CA ILE A 273 11.44 -35.03 5.50
C ILE A 273 11.78 -36.43 5.98
N SER A 274 10.80 -37.17 6.51
CA SER A 274 11.00 -38.56 6.98
C SER A 274 11.42 -39.51 5.84
N ASN A 275 11.06 -39.20 4.60
CA ASN A 275 11.49 -39.92 3.40
C ASN A 275 12.86 -39.44 2.86
N GLY A 276 13.51 -38.49 3.54
CA GLY A 276 14.77 -37.88 3.14
C GLY A 276 14.66 -36.90 1.98
N GLY A 277 13.45 -36.40 1.66
CA GLY A 277 13.20 -35.44 0.59
C GLY A 277 13.29 -33.99 1.05
N THR A 278 13.42 -33.07 0.08
CA THR A 278 13.36 -31.62 0.30
C THR A 278 11.97 -31.07 -0.03
N VAL A 279 11.50 -30.10 0.75
CA VAL A 279 10.24 -29.39 0.50
C VAL A 279 10.54 -27.97 -0.01
N LEU A 280 9.95 -27.60 -1.14
CA LEU A 280 9.92 -26.24 -1.66
C LEU A 280 8.52 -25.66 -1.51
N ILE A 281 8.42 -24.49 -0.89
CA ILE A 281 7.20 -23.71 -0.74
C ILE A 281 7.42 -22.35 -1.42
N PRO A 282 7.01 -22.18 -2.68
CA PRO A 282 7.05 -20.87 -3.32
C PRO A 282 6.03 -19.93 -2.64
N SER A 283 6.47 -18.71 -2.33
CA SER A 283 5.64 -17.65 -1.76
C SER A 283 6.13 -16.30 -2.30
N ASP A 284 5.34 -15.25 -2.18
CA ASP A 284 5.78 -13.89 -2.44
C ASP A 284 6.91 -13.44 -1.47
N SER A 285 7.54 -12.28 -1.69
CA SER A 285 8.67 -11.83 -0.86
C SER A 285 8.30 -10.92 0.32
N SER A 286 7.04 -10.47 0.46
CA SER A 286 6.70 -9.34 1.34
C SER A 286 5.41 -9.47 2.16
N ALA A 287 4.56 -10.46 1.89
CA ALA A 287 3.21 -10.62 2.41
C ALA A 287 2.91 -12.02 2.95
N ARG A 288 2.61 -13.03 2.12
CA ARG A 288 2.21 -14.39 2.58
C ARG A 288 3.36 -15.18 3.15
N ILE A 289 4.58 -14.86 2.74
CA ILE A 289 5.79 -15.39 3.37
C ILE A 289 5.85 -15.11 4.89
N LEU A 290 5.20 -14.04 5.38
CA LEU A 290 5.19 -13.70 6.80
C LEU A 290 4.37 -14.70 7.64
N GLU A 291 3.21 -15.12 7.14
CA GLU A 291 2.39 -16.14 7.83
C GLU A 291 3.08 -17.49 7.81
N LEU A 292 3.61 -17.89 6.65
CA LEU A 292 4.30 -19.16 6.49
C LEU A 292 5.55 -19.22 7.37
N ALA A 293 6.35 -18.16 7.39
CA ALA A 293 7.54 -18.09 8.23
C ALA A 293 7.18 -18.13 9.72
N TYR A 294 6.16 -17.40 10.16
CA TYR A 294 5.73 -17.42 11.55
C TYR A 294 5.19 -18.80 11.96
N LEU A 295 4.32 -19.42 11.15
CA LEU A 295 3.78 -20.75 11.40
C LEU A 295 4.88 -21.82 11.50
N LEU A 296 5.85 -21.78 10.57
CA LEU A 296 6.93 -22.76 10.56
C LEU A 296 7.91 -22.53 11.72
N GLU A 297 8.27 -21.29 12.04
CA GLU A 297 9.14 -21.01 13.21
C GLU A 297 8.47 -21.48 14.51
N ASP A 298 7.20 -21.14 14.73
CA ASP A 298 6.48 -21.55 15.95
C ASP A 298 6.36 -23.07 16.06
N THR A 299 6.10 -23.75 14.94
CA THR A 299 6.04 -25.22 14.92
C THR A 299 7.40 -25.86 15.19
N TRP A 300 8.48 -25.33 14.61
CA TRP A 300 9.82 -25.82 14.86
C TRP A 300 10.22 -25.63 16.32
N GLU A 301 9.95 -24.46 16.90
CA GLU A 301 10.25 -24.20 18.31
C GLU A 301 9.44 -25.13 19.24
N ARG A 302 8.16 -25.34 18.95
CA ARG A 302 7.31 -26.28 19.71
C ARG A 302 7.84 -27.71 19.66
N GLU A 303 8.22 -28.21 18.48
CA GLU A 303 8.74 -29.58 18.36
C GLU A 303 10.14 -29.75 18.99
N VAL A 304 10.99 -28.72 18.96
CA VAL A 304 12.31 -28.74 19.61
C VAL A 304 12.19 -28.68 21.13
N THR A 305 11.22 -27.93 21.66
CA THR A 305 11.04 -27.72 23.11
C THR A 305 10.17 -28.80 23.79
N GLU A 306 9.12 -29.28 23.14
CA GLU A 306 8.18 -30.25 23.70
C GLU A 306 8.49 -31.71 23.31
N GLY A 307 9.25 -31.93 22.22
CA GLY A 307 9.61 -33.26 21.76
C GLY A 307 10.81 -33.85 22.50
N ASP A 308 10.97 -35.18 22.44
CA ASP A 308 12.14 -35.93 22.93
C ASP A 308 13.45 -35.63 22.14
N GLY A 309 13.52 -34.50 21.43
CA GLY A 309 14.63 -34.11 20.55
C GLY A 309 14.81 -34.97 19.31
N SER A 310 14.02 -36.03 19.13
CA SER A 310 14.12 -37.03 18.06
C SER A 310 13.14 -36.86 16.89
N GLY A 311 12.35 -35.78 16.89
CA GLY A 311 11.38 -35.49 15.84
C GLY A 311 12.05 -35.23 14.48
N PRO A 312 11.40 -35.56 13.34
CA PRO A 312 11.98 -35.33 12.02
C PRO A 312 12.26 -33.85 11.74
N LEU A 313 11.52 -32.92 12.36
CA LEU A 313 11.73 -31.48 12.16
C LEU A 313 12.92 -30.94 12.97
N SER A 314 13.23 -31.50 14.15
CA SER A 314 14.32 -31.00 15.01
C SER A 314 15.69 -31.17 14.36
N THR A 315 15.88 -32.19 13.51
CA THR A 315 17.13 -32.44 12.78
C THR A 315 17.22 -31.71 11.45
N THR A 316 16.13 -31.09 10.99
CA THR A 316 16.00 -30.55 9.63
C THR A 316 16.16 -29.04 9.60
N LYS A 317 16.98 -28.53 8.68
CA LYS A 317 17.18 -27.09 8.49
C LYS A 317 16.04 -26.45 7.70
N LEU A 318 15.59 -25.29 8.17
CA LEU A 318 14.56 -24.47 7.55
C LEU A 318 15.19 -23.20 6.97
N TYR A 319 14.90 -22.90 5.71
CA TYR A 319 15.46 -21.76 4.98
C TYR A 319 14.37 -20.84 4.45
N LEU A 320 14.63 -19.54 4.50
CA LEU A 320 13.85 -18.51 3.82
C LEU A 320 14.76 -17.78 2.83
N ALA A 321 14.51 -18.00 1.54
CA ALA A 321 15.26 -17.44 0.44
C ALA A 321 14.50 -16.29 -0.23
N SER A 322 14.95 -15.06 -0.01
CA SER A 322 14.51 -13.85 -0.72
C SER A 322 15.62 -12.81 -0.65
N ARG A 323 15.86 -12.06 -1.74
CA ARG A 323 16.95 -11.06 -1.78
C ARG A 323 16.82 -9.97 -0.74
N THR A 324 15.60 -9.66 -0.34
CA THR A 324 15.29 -8.62 0.66
C THR A 324 14.78 -9.21 1.97
N GLY A 325 15.05 -10.48 2.26
CA GLY A 325 14.51 -11.18 3.43
C GLY A 325 14.81 -10.49 4.76
N GLY A 326 16.07 -10.12 5.00
CA GLY A 326 16.52 -9.44 6.22
C GLY A 326 15.93 -8.03 6.36
N ALA A 327 15.87 -7.26 5.26
CA ALA A 327 15.22 -5.96 5.24
C ALA A 327 13.71 -6.08 5.56
N THR A 328 13.03 -7.06 4.96
CA THR A 328 11.61 -7.34 5.19
C THR A 328 11.34 -7.67 6.65
N MET A 329 12.09 -8.60 7.25
CA MET A 329 11.92 -8.96 8.66
C MET A 329 12.23 -7.79 9.60
N ARG A 330 13.19 -6.94 9.26
CA ARG A 330 13.47 -5.71 10.01
C ARG A 330 12.28 -4.74 9.99
N TYR A 331 11.60 -4.56 8.85
CA TYR A 331 10.40 -3.71 8.80
C TYR A 331 9.25 -4.30 9.61
N VAL A 332 9.01 -5.61 9.46
CA VAL A 332 7.93 -6.30 10.17
C VAL A 332 8.07 -6.16 11.69
N ARG A 333 9.29 -6.36 12.23
CA ARG A 333 9.57 -6.15 13.67
C ARG A 333 9.31 -4.73 14.17
N SER A 334 9.32 -3.73 13.28
CA SER A 334 9.04 -2.34 13.63
C SER A 334 7.56 -1.96 13.53
N MET A 335 6.71 -2.85 13.01
CA MET A 335 5.31 -2.59 12.66
C MET A 335 4.36 -3.61 13.32
N LEU A 336 4.72 -4.12 14.50
CA LEU A 336 3.94 -5.13 15.22
C LEU A 336 2.53 -4.63 15.55
N GLU A 337 2.31 -3.31 15.64
CA GLU A 337 0.98 -2.74 15.93
C GLU A 337 -0.05 -2.97 14.82
N TRP A 338 0.39 -3.41 13.64
CA TRP A 338 -0.47 -3.72 12.49
C TRP A 338 -0.91 -5.18 12.45
N MET A 339 -0.40 -6.00 13.38
CA MET A 339 -0.59 -7.44 13.41
C MET A 339 -1.76 -7.83 14.31
N GLU A 340 -2.02 -9.12 14.35
CA GLU A 340 -2.93 -9.77 15.29
C GLU A 340 -2.56 -9.40 16.76
N GLU A 341 -3.55 -9.03 17.57
CA GLU A 341 -3.39 -8.64 18.99
C GLU A 341 -2.57 -9.63 19.84
N GLY A 342 -2.55 -10.90 19.50
CA GLY A 342 -1.82 -11.98 20.13
C GLY A 342 -0.32 -11.79 20.00
N ILE A 343 0.16 -11.42 18.81
CA ILE A 343 1.57 -11.08 18.58
C ILE A 343 1.94 -9.80 19.35
N VAL A 344 1.05 -8.83 19.39
CA VAL A 344 1.25 -7.60 20.17
C VAL A 344 1.39 -7.92 21.65
N LYS A 345 0.50 -8.76 22.20
CA LYS A 345 0.54 -9.21 23.61
C LYS A 345 1.79 -10.05 23.90
N GLU A 346 2.20 -10.91 22.98
CA GLU A 346 3.44 -11.70 23.09
C GLU A 346 4.66 -10.76 23.20
N PHE A 347 4.75 -9.76 22.33
CA PHE A 347 5.82 -8.77 22.36
C PHE A 347 5.81 -7.93 23.65
N GLU A 348 4.64 -7.44 24.08
CA GLU A 348 4.50 -6.68 25.33
C GLU A 348 4.92 -7.52 26.55
N ALA A 349 4.59 -8.81 26.56
CA ALA A 349 5.01 -9.74 27.60
C ALA A 349 6.53 -9.95 27.61
N SER A 350 7.13 -10.17 26.43
CA SER A 350 8.58 -10.34 26.28
C SER A 350 9.37 -9.07 26.66
N ALA A 351 8.86 -7.89 26.33
CA ALA A 351 9.46 -6.61 26.70
C ALA A 351 9.38 -6.36 28.22
N ALA A 352 8.25 -6.70 28.86
CA ALA A 352 8.08 -6.60 30.30
C ALA A 352 9.01 -7.56 31.08
N ASP A 353 9.25 -8.75 30.53
CA ASP A 353 10.16 -9.74 31.11
C ASP A 353 11.63 -9.28 31.01
N GLN A 354 12.03 -8.66 29.89
CA GLN A 354 13.36 -8.03 29.76
C GLN A 354 13.58 -6.90 30.77
N ASP A 355 12.62 -5.98 30.96
CA ASP A 355 12.78 -4.86 31.90
C ASP A 355 12.84 -5.33 33.37
N ARG A 356 12.20 -6.46 33.70
CA ARG A 356 12.32 -7.11 35.02
C ARG A 356 13.71 -7.75 35.22
N ARG A 357 14.22 -8.47 34.24
CA ARG A 357 15.57 -9.08 34.30
C ARG A 357 16.69 -8.05 34.42
N THR A 358 16.56 -6.92 33.73
CA THR A 358 17.52 -5.82 33.80
C THR A 358 17.59 -5.21 35.20
N LYS A 359 16.54 -5.37 36.02
CA LYS A 359 16.45 -4.87 37.40
C LYS A 359 16.82 -5.92 38.46
N GLU A 360 16.62 -7.21 38.20
CA GLU A 360 16.80 -8.28 39.19
C GLU A 360 18.09 -9.11 39.05
N GLY A 361 18.93 -8.88 38.03
CA GLY A 361 20.30 -9.42 37.99
C GLY A 361 20.41 -10.95 38.00
N GLN A 362 19.37 -11.67 37.56
CA GLN A 362 19.39 -13.13 37.44
C GLN A 362 19.84 -13.55 36.03
N GLU A 363 21.00 -14.19 35.95
CA GLU A 363 21.57 -14.87 34.77
C GLU A 363 20.89 -16.25 34.57
N GLU A 364 19.63 -16.29 34.10
CA GLU A 364 19.09 -17.50 33.46
C GLU A 364 19.00 -17.30 31.94
N GLU A 365 19.55 -18.26 31.21
CA GLU A 365 19.91 -18.27 29.78
C GLU A 365 18.71 -18.40 28.82
N ARG A 366 17.48 -18.09 29.24
CA ARG A 366 16.30 -18.15 28.35
C ARG A 366 16.11 -16.83 27.63
N VAL A 367 16.67 -16.67 26.44
CA VAL A 367 16.47 -15.48 25.59
C VAL A 367 14.96 -15.24 25.38
N ALA A 368 14.47 -14.03 25.65
CA ALA A 368 13.07 -13.67 25.44
C ALA A 368 12.70 -13.85 23.96
N LYS A 369 11.56 -14.50 23.68
CA LYS A 369 11.06 -14.71 22.31
C LYS A 369 10.53 -13.38 21.77
N VAL A 370 11.15 -12.86 20.72
CA VAL A 370 10.69 -11.67 20.02
C VAL A 370 10.03 -12.13 18.71
N PRO A 371 8.79 -11.72 18.40
CA PRO A 371 8.16 -12.07 17.13
C PRO A 371 9.04 -11.67 15.93
N PHE A 372 9.15 -12.55 14.93
CA PHE A 372 9.99 -12.36 13.73
C PHE A 372 11.50 -12.23 14.01
N ASP A 373 11.94 -12.68 15.18
CA ASP A 373 13.33 -13.02 15.46
C ASP A 373 13.50 -14.54 15.34
N PHE A 374 13.74 -15.00 14.12
CA PHE A 374 13.76 -16.41 13.81
C PHE A 374 15.05 -17.06 14.30
N ARG A 375 14.91 -18.13 15.10
CA ARG A 375 16.01 -18.96 15.61
C ARG A 375 16.22 -20.19 14.74
N HIS A 376 15.16 -20.69 14.11
CA HIS A 376 15.17 -21.95 13.35
C HIS A 376 15.20 -21.69 11.84
N ILE A 377 14.62 -20.57 11.38
CA ILE A 377 14.73 -20.14 9.97
C ILE A 377 16.08 -19.46 9.71
N THR A 378 16.84 -20.02 8.76
CA THR A 378 18.03 -19.37 8.20
C THR A 378 17.66 -18.51 6.98
N LEU A 379 17.94 -17.20 7.05
CA LEU A 379 17.70 -16.26 5.95
C LEU A 379 18.79 -16.37 4.86
N LEU A 380 18.38 -16.46 3.59
CA LEU A 380 19.24 -16.51 2.42
C LEU A 380 18.91 -15.39 1.44
N GLU A 381 19.77 -14.37 1.36
CA GLU A 381 19.57 -13.22 0.47
C GLU A 381 20.38 -13.31 -0.83
N ARG A 382 21.45 -14.10 -0.82
CA ARG A 382 22.42 -14.18 -1.91
C ARG A 382 22.22 -15.43 -2.76
N LYS A 383 22.27 -15.26 -4.08
CA LYS A 383 22.17 -16.38 -5.05
C LYS A 383 23.25 -17.44 -4.82
N THR A 384 24.46 -17.00 -4.48
CA THR A 384 25.61 -17.86 -4.16
C THR A 384 25.32 -18.77 -2.96
N ARG A 385 24.75 -18.22 -1.89
CA ARG A 385 24.34 -18.98 -0.70
C ARG A 385 23.18 -19.93 -0.99
N VAL A 386 22.20 -19.52 -1.81
CA VAL A 386 21.12 -20.40 -2.26
C VAL A 386 21.68 -21.58 -3.06
N ALA A 387 22.62 -21.35 -3.99
CA ALA A 387 23.27 -22.41 -4.75
C ALA A 387 24.08 -23.37 -3.85
N ARG A 388 24.84 -22.84 -2.88
CA ARG A 388 25.57 -23.63 -1.88
C ARG A 388 24.61 -24.48 -1.04
N MET A 389 23.50 -23.89 -0.62
CA MET A 389 22.43 -24.61 0.07
C MET A 389 21.92 -25.73 -0.84
N LEU A 390 21.42 -25.45 -2.04
CA LEU A 390 20.86 -26.45 -2.96
C LEU A 390 21.85 -27.60 -3.31
N ALA A 391 23.16 -27.36 -3.29
CA ALA A 391 24.19 -28.37 -3.53
C ALA A 391 24.49 -29.27 -2.32
N GLY A 392 24.15 -28.84 -1.10
CA GLY A 392 24.36 -29.63 0.12
C GLY A 392 23.51 -30.91 0.13
N ALA A 393 23.94 -31.93 0.87
CA ALA A 393 23.19 -33.17 1.05
C ALA A 393 22.22 -33.09 2.25
N GLY A 394 21.08 -33.79 2.16
CA GLY A 394 20.13 -33.96 3.27
C GLY A 394 18.79 -33.23 3.09
N PRO A 395 17.75 -33.67 3.84
CA PRO A 395 16.41 -33.08 3.79
C PRO A 395 16.42 -31.65 4.36
N ARG A 396 15.52 -30.82 3.83
CA ARG A 396 15.36 -29.42 4.23
C ARG A 396 14.00 -28.88 3.79
N VAL A 397 13.64 -27.73 4.34
CA VAL A 397 12.45 -26.98 3.93
C VAL A 397 12.87 -25.59 3.47
N ILE A 398 12.36 -25.17 2.31
CA ILE A 398 12.75 -23.92 1.66
C ILE A 398 11.47 -23.11 1.37
N LEU A 399 11.31 -21.98 2.06
CA LEU A 399 10.43 -20.90 1.63
C LEU A 399 11.21 -20.05 0.62
N ALA A 400 10.69 -19.80 -0.58
CA ALA A 400 11.42 -19.03 -1.59
C ALA A 400 10.54 -18.06 -2.39
N SER A 401 11.06 -16.86 -2.66
CA SER A 401 10.43 -15.89 -3.57
C SER A 401 10.64 -16.29 -5.04
N ASP A 402 9.69 -16.26 -5.96
CA ASP A 402 8.29 -15.85 -5.86
C ASP A 402 7.29 -17.02 -5.95
N ALA A 403 6.02 -16.79 -5.56
CA ALA A 403 4.92 -17.75 -5.60
C ALA A 403 4.62 -18.31 -7.00
N THR A 404 4.85 -17.53 -8.05
CA THR A 404 4.54 -17.91 -9.45
C THR A 404 5.57 -18.86 -10.08
N LEU A 405 6.75 -19.01 -9.47
CA LEU A 405 7.92 -19.73 -10.00
C LEU A 405 8.49 -19.12 -11.30
N GLU A 406 8.09 -17.91 -11.68
CA GLU A 406 8.56 -17.23 -12.90
C GLU A 406 9.85 -16.42 -12.69
N TRP A 407 10.10 -15.99 -11.45
CA TRP A 407 11.28 -15.25 -11.04
C TRP A 407 11.65 -15.56 -9.57
N GLY A 408 12.75 -14.99 -9.11
CA GLY A 408 13.25 -15.15 -7.74
C GLY A 408 13.94 -16.50 -7.49
N PHE A 409 14.28 -16.76 -6.24
CA PHE A 409 14.92 -17.99 -5.79
C PHE A 409 14.05 -19.26 -5.88
N SER A 410 12.74 -19.15 -5.96
CA SER A 410 11.83 -20.28 -6.13
C SER A 410 12.02 -20.93 -7.51
N LYS A 411 12.25 -20.10 -8.54
CA LYS A 411 12.63 -20.52 -9.89
C LYS A 411 14.00 -21.21 -9.93
N ASP A 412 14.96 -20.71 -9.16
CA ASP A 412 16.28 -21.35 -9.05
C ASP A 412 16.20 -22.67 -8.28
N ALA A 413 15.40 -22.73 -7.21
CA ALA A 413 15.20 -23.92 -6.40
C ALA A 413 14.49 -25.03 -7.18
N ILE A 414 13.39 -24.73 -7.89
CA ILE A 414 12.64 -25.74 -8.65
C ILE A 414 13.49 -26.39 -9.75
N ARG A 415 14.41 -25.63 -10.37
CA ARG A 415 15.34 -26.16 -11.38
C ARG A 415 16.24 -27.26 -10.82
N SER A 416 16.68 -27.14 -9.57
CA SER A 416 17.50 -28.16 -8.90
C SER A 416 16.68 -29.31 -8.34
N LEU A 417 15.49 -29.00 -7.79
CA LEU A 417 14.69 -29.95 -7.01
C LEU A 417 13.73 -30.81 -7.86
N ALA A 418 13.35 -30.36 -9.06
CA ALA A 418 12.33 -31.03 -9.87
C ALA A 418 12.72 -32.45 -10.32
N SER A 419 14.01 -32.77 -10.43
CA SER A 419 14.50 -34.05 -10.95
C SER A 419 14.44 -35.21 -9.95
N ASP A 420 14.23 -34.94 -8.66
CA ASP A 420 14.20 -35.97 -7.60
C ASP A 420 12.76 -36.20 -7.12
N GLU A 421 12.33 -37.47 -7.19
CA GLU A 421 10.99 -37.96 -6.81
C GLU A 421 10.70 -37.85 -5.31
N LYS A 422 11.76 -37.79 -4.48
CA LYS A 422 11.60 -37.62 -3.03
C LYS A 422 11.14 -36.21 -2.67
N ASN A 423 11.49 -35.23 -3.50
CA ASN A 423 11.18 -33.83 -3.25
C ASN A 423 9.69 -33.54 -3.40
N LEU A 424 9.22 -32.52 -2.69
CA LEU A 424 7.84 -32.05 -2.72
C LEU A 424 7.79 -30.55 -2.97
N VAL A 425 6.95 -30.12 -3.89
CA VAL A 425 6.60 -28.72 -4.12
C VAL A 425 5.19 -28.47 -3.58
N ILE A 426 5.04 -27.57 -2.62
CA ILE A 426 3.74 -27.22 -2.03
C ILE A 426 3.33 -25.83 -2.49
N LEU A 427 2.37 -25.77 -3.41
CA LEU A 427 1.81 -24.51 -3.89
C LEU A 427 0.86 -23.94 -2.84
N THR A 428 1.04 -22.66 -2.50
CA THR A 428 0.31 -21.98 -1.43
C THR A 428 -0.83 -21.11 -1.94
N GLU A 429 -0.86 -20.81 -3.24
CA GLU A 429 -1.89 -20.03 -3.88
C GLU A 429 -2.09 -20.46 -5.34
N ARG A 430 -3.22 -20.04 -5.93
CA ARG A 430 -3.51 -20.29 -7.34
C ARG A 430 -2.88 -19.17 -8.16
N SER A 431 -1.73 -19.45 -8.79
CA SER A 431 -1.12 -18.51 -9.72
C SER A 431 -2.04 -18.21 -10.92
N GLY A 432 -2.04 -16.97 -11.38
CA GLY A 432 -2.78 -16.55 -12.57
C GLY A 432 -2.17 -17.08 -13.88
N GLU A 433 -2.91 -16.98 -14.99
CA GLU A 433 -2.36 -17.30 -16.31
C GLU A 433 -1.62 -16.10 -16.89
N LEU A 434 -0.40 -16.31 -17.39
CA LEU A 434 0.42 -15.26 -18.00
C LEU A 434 -0.24 -14.70 -19.27
N GLY A 435 -0.97 -15.53 -20.04
CA GLY A 435 -1.81 -15.10 -21.15
C GLY A 435 -2.46 -16.27 -21.88
N SER A 436 -3.21 -16.00 -22.95
CA SER A 436 -4.01 -17.02 -23.65
C SER A 436 -3.22 -18.14 -24.33
N GLN A 437 -1.90 -17.98 -24.50
CA GLN A 437 -1.05 -18.89 -25.30
C GLN A 437 0.00 -19.65 -24.47
N LYS A 438 0.41 -19.13 -23.30
CA LYS A 438 1.46 -19.74 -22.47
C LYS A 438 1.08 -19.65 -20.99
N LYS A 439 1.04 -20.81 -20.32
CA LYS A 439 0.86 -20.91 -18.87
C LYS A 439 2.21 -20.75 -18.20
N GLY A 440 2.25 -20.00 -17.10
CA GLY A 440 3.43 -19.97 -16.23
C GLY A 440 3.62 -21.30 -15.50
N LEU A 441 4.82 -21.54 -14.98
CA LEU A 441 5.19 -22.76 -14.30
C LEU A 441 4.28 -23.00 -13.07
N GLY A 442 4.08 -22.00 -12.21
CA GLY A 442 3.18 -22.12 -11.05
C GLY A 442 1.76 -22.53 -11.44
N ARG A 443 1.19 -21.90 -12.47
CA ARG A 443 -0.13 -22.25 -13.01
C ARG A 443 -0.16 -23.65 -13.61
N TYR A 444 0.87 -24.03 -14.35
CA TYR A 444 0.97 -25.36 -14.94
C TYR A 444 1.00 -26.46 -13.86
N LEU A 445 1.82 -26.29 -12.82
CA LEU A 445 1.88 -27.23 -11.70
C LEU A 445 0.54 -27.31 -10.95
N TRP A 446 -0.11 -26.16 -10.75
CA TRP A 446 -1.43 -26.11 -10.12
C TRP A 446 -2.50 -26.83 -10.95
N ASP A 447 -2.53 -26.60 -12.28
CA ASP A 447 -3.46 -27.28 -13.18
C ASP A 447 -3.24 -28.79 -13.20
N LEU A 448 -1.99 -29.24 -13.20
CA LEU A 448 -1.61 -30.65 -13.16
C LEU A 448 -2.09 -31.31 -11.85
N TRP A 449 -1.89 -30.64 -10.72
CA TRP A 449 -2.43 -31.06 -9.42
C TRP A 449 -3.97 -31.10 -9.43
N ASN A 450 -4.61 -30.04 -9.92
CA ASN A 450 -6.06 -29.92 -9.95
C ASN A 450 -6.72 -31.00 -10.84
N GLN A 451 -6.15 -31.30 -12.00
CA GLN A 451 -6.69 -32.31 -12.94
C GLN A 451 -6.64 -33.72 -12.36
N ARG A 452 -5.54 -34.09 -11.70
CA ARG A 452 -5.41 -35.44 -11.12
C ARG A 452 -6.26 -35.64 -9.88
N ASN A 453 -6.52 -34.57 -9.14
CA ASN A 453 -7.44 -34.61 -8.01
C ASN A 453 -8.92 -34.57 -8.41
N ALA A 454 -9.25 -34.09 -9.62
CA ALA A 454 -10.63 -33.96 -10.10
C ALA A 454 -11.28 -35.29 -10.55
N SER A 455 -10.83 -36.44 -10.05
CA SER A 455 -11.42 -37.75 -10.39
C SER A 455 -12.93 -37.77 -10.07
N PRO A 456 -13.80 -38.26 -10.98
CA PRO A 456 -15.24 -38.10 -10.86
C PRO A 456 -15.81 -39.15 -9.88
N GLY A 457 -16.14 -38.74 -8.65
CA GLY A 457 -17.02 -39.54 -7.78
C GLY A 457 -16.72 -39.55 -6.29
N GLU A 458 -15.58 -39.06 -5.83
CA GLU A 458 -15.22 -39.05 -4.40
C GLU A 458 -14.64 -37.69 -4.00
N ASP A 459 -15.00 -37.22 -2.80
CA ASP A 459 -14.41 -36.05 -2.14
C ASP A 459 -12.92 -36.31 -1.89
N ALA A 460 -12.07 -36.06 -2.88
CA ALA A 460 -10.63 -36.24 -2.74
C ALA A 460 -10.10 -35.25 -1.67
N PRO A 461 -9.43 -35.73 -0.61
CA PRO A 461 -8.96 -34.87 0.46
C PRO A 461 -7.85 -33.95 -0.05
N SER A 462 -7.89 -32.65 0.27
CA SER A 462 -6.85 -31.69 -0.18
C SER A 462 -5.43 -31.92 0.38
N THR A 463 -5.18 -33.03 1.10
CA THR A 463 -3.84 -33.56 1.46
C THR A 463 -3.24 -34.45 0.36
N THR A 464 -3.93 -34.59 -0.77
CA THR A 464 -3.45 -35.31 -1.95
C THR A 464 -2.12 -34.75 -2.45
N VAL A 465 -1.07 -35.54 -2.22
CA VAL A 465 0.22 -35.39 -2.87
C VAL A 465 0.17 -36.21 -4.16
N ILE A 466 0.43 -35.57 -5.29
CA ILE A 466 0.50 -36.27 -6.58
C ILE A 466 1.96 -36.47 -6.99
N ASP A 467 2.25 -37.62 -7.60
CA ASP A 467 3.54 -37.85 -8.25
C ASP A 467 3.51 -37.23 -9.65
N ALA A 468 4.33 -36.21 -9.91
CA ALA A 468 4.38 -35.55 -11.20
C ALA A 468 5.39 -36.16 -12.18
N SER A 469 5.93 -37.35 -11.89
CA SER A 469 6.84 -38.10 -12.75
C SER A 469 6.36 -38.20 -14.21
N GLY A 470 7.29 -38.00 -15.14
CA GLY A 470 7.06 -38.09 -16.59
C GLY A 470 6.46 -36.85 -17.25
N ASN A 471 6.23 -35.75 -16.53
CA ASN A 471 5.71 -34.50 -17.12
C ASN A 471 6.86 -33.56 -17.46
N GLN A 472 6.73 -32.82 -18.55
CA GLN A 472 7.70 -31.80 -18.95
C GLN A 472 7.01 -30.44 -18.96
N ALA A 473 7.63 -29.45 -18.32
CA ALA A 473 7.16 -28.06 -18.33
C ALA A 473 8.16 -27.18 -19.08
N PRO A 474 7.68 -26.22 -19.91
CA PRO A 474 8.56 -25.21 -20.47
C PRO A 474 9.05 -24.27 -19.35
N LEU A 475 10.35 -24.04 -19.30
CA LEU A 475 11.00 -23.11 -18.38
C LEU A 475 11.88 -22.14 -19.18
N ASP A 476 11.55 -20.86 -19.12
CA ASP A 476 12.35 -19.82 -19.77
C ASP A 476 13.47 -19.37 -18.83
N THR A 477 14.71 -19.41 -19.34
CA THR A 477 15.86 -18.79 -18.69
C THR A 477 16.13 -17.46 -19.35
N VAL A 478 16.27 -16.43 -18.54
CA VAL A 478 16.39 -15.04 -18.97
C VAL A 478 17.78 -14.54 -18.57
N ARG A 479 18.53 -14.01 -19.54
CA ARG A 479 19.84 -13.38 -19.30
C ARG A 479 20.00 -12.06 -20.03
N THR A 480 20.78 -11.16 -19.44
CA THR A 480 21.10 -9.84 -19.99
C THR A 480 22.42 -9.83 -20.73
N VAL A 481 22.47 -9.13 -21.87
CA VAL A 481 23.70 -8.91 -22.65
C VAL A 481 23.78 -7.44 -23.05
N ALA A 482 24.98 -6.87 -23.03
CA ALA A 482 25.22 -5.50 -23.49
C ALA A 482 24.80 -5.31 -24.96
N LEU A 483 24.28 -4.12 -25.29
CA LEU A 483 23.97 -3.75 -26.67
C LEU A 483 25.23 -3.73 -27.54
N GLN A 484 25.14 -4.20 -28.79
CA GLN A 484 26.28 -4.26 -29.71
C GLN A 484 25.92 -3.72 -31.11
N GLY A 485 26.90 -3.14 -31.80
CA GLY A 485 26.75 -2.68 -33.18
C GLY A 485 25.66 -1.62 -33.36
N ASP A 486 24.74 -1.85 -34.30
CA ASP A 486 23.65 -0.92 -34.66
C ASP A 486 22.59 -0.75 -33.55
N GLU A 487 22.59 -1.57 -32.49
CA GLU A 487 21.63 -1.49 -31.37
C GLU A 487 21.88 -0.28 -30.46
N VAL A 488 23.16 0.11 -30.29
CA VAL A 488 23.56 1.25 -29.43
C VAL A 488 23.03 2.58 -29.98
N PRO A 489 23.29 2.97 -31.25
CA PRO A 489 22.77 4.22 -31.79
C PRO A 489 21.22 4.22 -31.87
N LEU A 490 20.59 3.07 -32.12
CA LEU A 490 19.13 2.94 -32.08
C LEU A 490 18.57 3.29 -30.68
N TYR A 491 19.16 2.73 -29.63
CA TYR A 491 18.77 3.03 -28.25
C TYR A 491 19.01 4.50 -27.88
N GLN A 492 20.13 5.09 -28.32
CA GLN A 492 20.41 6.52 -28.10
C GLN A 492 19.38 7.42 -28.78
N GLN A 493 18.95 7.08 -29.99
CA GLN A 493 17.91 7.81 -30.71
C GLN A 493 16.54 7.68 -30.04
N PHE A 494 16.22 6.49 -29.52
CA PHE A 494 15.02 6.27 -28.71
C PHE A 494 15.03 7.17 -27.46
N LEU A 495 16.12 7.20 -26.69
CA LEU A 495 16.25 8.07 -25.51
C LEU A 495 16.18 9.56 -25.86
N ALA A 496 16.73 9.98 -27.01
CA ALA A 496 16.62 11.35 -27.47
C ALA A 496 15.15 11.72 -27.78
N SER A 497 14.43 10.82 -28.45
CA SER A 497 13.01 10.99 -28.79
C SER A 497 12.13 11.02 -27.54
N GLN A 498 12.38 10.13 -26.57
CA GLN A 498 11.70 10.11 -25.29
C GLN A 498 11.92 11.40 -24.49
N ARG A 499 13.17 11.89 -24.44
CA ARG A 499 13.50 13.18 -23.79
C ARG A 499 12.81 14.36 -24.47
N GLN A 500 12.75 14.38 -25.80
CA GLN A 500 12.04 15.43 -26.53
C GLN A 500 10.54 15.42 -26.26
N ARG A 501 9.92 14.23 -26.13
CA ARG A 501 8.51 14.11 -25.72
C ARG A 501 8.29 14.60 -24.30
N GLN A 502 9.16 14.20 -23.37
CA GLN A 502 9.12 14.64 -21.98
C GLN A 502 9.24 16.17 -21.85
N THR A 503 10.14 16.82 -22.59
CA THR A 503 10.26 18.29 -22.56
C THR A 503 9.05 18.99 -23.17
N THR A 504 8.48 18.43 -24.24
CA THR A 504 7.30 19.00 -24.89
C THR A 504 6.04 18.88 -24.02
N MET A 505 5.88 17.75 -23.30
CA MET A 505 4.73 17.53 -22.41
C MET A 505 4.91 18.17 -21.02
N GLY A 506 6.15 18.37 -20.57
CA GLY A 506 6.47 18.82 -19.22
C GLY A 506 6.35 20.32 -18.96
N GLY A 507 6.23 21.18 -19.98
CA GLY A 507 5.97 22.63 -19.87
C GLY A 507 7.00 23.49 -19.09
N ASP A 508 7.96 22.87 -18.39
CA ASP A 508 8.86 23.52 -17.43
C ASP A 508 10.30 23.61 -17.93
N ASN A 509 10.81 24.83 -18.03
CA ASN A 509 12.24 25.14 -18.22
C ASN A 509 13.14 24.66 -17.05
N ALA A 510 12.59 24.08 -15.98
CA ALA A 510 13.32 23.61 -14.81
C ALA A 510 14.07 22.29 -15.06
N ALA A 511 13.58 21.44 -15.97
CA ALA A 511 14.21 20.16 -16.30
C ALA A 511 15.58 20.31 -16.99
N MET A 512 15.90 21.47 -17.58
CA MET A 512 17.22 21.71 -18.18
C MET A 512 18.36 21.79 -17.14
N LEU A 513 18.07 22.09 -15.87
CA LEU A 513 19.10 22.38 -14.87
C LEU A 513 19.61 21.13 -14.15
N GLU A 514 18.80 20.09 -13.99
CA GLU A 514 19.19 18.84 -13.32
C GLU A 514 19.81 17.82 -14.27
N THR A 515 19.39 17.76 -15.54
CA THR A 515 19.87 16.73 -16.49
C THR A 515 21.20 17.07 -17.18
N SER A 516 21.74 18.27 -16.96
CA SER A 516 23.02 18.70 -17.57
C SER A 516 24.26 18.23 -16.79
N ALA A 517 24.08 17.62 -15.61
CA ALA A 517 25.17 17.13 -14.78
C ALA A 517 25.71 15.76 -15.24
N ASP A 518 24.87 14.94 -15.89
CA ASP A 518 25.21 13.55 -16.24
C ASP A 518 25.88 13.36 -17.61
N VAL A 519 26.12 14.43 -18.37
CA VAL A 519 26.72 14.35 -19.73
C VAL A 519 28.19 14.77 -19.76
N VAL A 520 28.82 15.03 -18.61
CA VAL A 520 30.21 15.53 -18.58
C VAL A 520 31.28 14.49 -18.25
N ASP A 521 30.95 13.22 -18.02
CA ASP A 521 31.95 12.23 -17.56
C ASP A 521 32.33 11.14 -18.57
N ASP A 522 32.02 11.30 -19.87
CA ASP A 522 32.44 10.28 -20.86
C ASP A 522 32.93 10.85 -22.20
N ARG A 523 33.91 11.75 -22.15
CA ARG A 523 34.74 12.08 -23.32
C ARG A 523 36.18 12.32 -22.93
N SER A 524 36.98 11.25 -22.91
CA SER A 524 38.41 11.34 -23.16
C SER A 524 38.79 10.53 -24.40
N SER A 525 39.74 11.07 -25.16
CA SER A 525 40.38 10.57 -26.39
C SER A 525 39.61 10.73 -27.72
N THR A 526 39.93 11.80 -28.46
CA THR A 526 40.90 11.75 -29.57
C THR A 526 41.10 13.18 -30.10
N GLU A 527 42.35 13.63 -30.14
CA GLU A 527 42.79 14.82 -30.87
C GLU A 527 42.80 14.53 -32.39
N SER A 528 42.39 15.51 -33.21
CA SER A 528 43.09 15.91 -34.46
C SER A 528 42.34 17.03 -35.21
N GLU A 529 43.06 18.16 -35.26
CA GLU A 529 43.21 19.23 -36.26
C GLU A 529 42.49 19.31 -37.64
N SER A 530 42.07 20.56 -37.93
CA SER A 530 42.19 21.34 -39.19
C SER A 530 41.05 21.39 -40.23
N SER A 531 40.54 22.61 -40.46
CA SER A 531 40.67 23.39 -41.71
C SER A 531 39.41 24.22 -42.02
N GLU A 532 39.63 25.47 -42.39
CA GLU A 532 38.62 26.49 -42.69
C GLU A 532 38.05 26.37 -44.11
N GLY A 533 36.78 26.73 -44.27
CA GLY A 533 36.11 26.82 -45.56
C GLY A 533 34.79 27.59 -45.48
N SER A 534 34.84 28.86 -45.87
CA SER A 534 33.73 29.81 -45.92
C SER A 534 32.63 29.42 -46.93
N GLY A 535 31.37 29.73 -46.60
CA GLY A 535 30.24 29.66 -47.53
C GLY A 535 28.91 30.03 -46.87
N ASP A 536 28.54 31.30 -46.98
CA ASP A 536 27.30 31.92 -46.49
C ASP A 536 26.01 31.23 -46.95
N GLY A 537 24.97 31.29 -46.10
CA GLY A 537 23.60 31.06 -46.55
C GLY A 537 22.56 30.78 -45.46
N TYR A 538 22.06 31.84 -44.83
CA TYR A 538 20.76 31.92 -44.14
C TYR A 538 20.50 31.00 -42.93
N ARG A 539 20.65 31.56 -41.71
CA ARG A 539 19.71 31.29 -40.59
C ARG A 539 19.77 32.40 -39.54
N GLY A 540 18.75 33.24 -39.54
CA GLY A 540 18.56 34.31 -38.58
C GLY A 540 17.99 33.82 -37.25
N LYS A 541 18.36 34.54 -36.19
CA LYS A 541 17.68 34.66 -34.89
C LYS A 541 17.60 33.40 -34.02
N ALA A 542 18.75 32.87 -33.62
CA ALA A 542 18.89 32.01 -32.43
C ALA A 542 20.31 32.05 -31.81
N LEU A 543 21.03 33.18 -31.91
CA LEU A 543 22.46 33.26 -31.55
C LEU A 543 22.83 34.29 -30.46
N ASN A 544 21.86 34.86 -29.73
CA ASN A 544 22.17 35.76 -28.61
C ASN A 544 22.09 35.12 -27.22
N ALA A 545 21.66 33.85 -27.10
CA ALA A 545 21.62 33.14 -25.80
C ALA A 545 22.84 32.22 -25.58
N THR A 546 23.49 31.76 -26.65
CA THR A 546 24.67 30.88 -26.58
C THR A 546 25.99 31.65 -26.40
N VAL A 547 26.08 32.89 -26.88
CA VAL A 547 27.26 33.76 -26.67
C VAL A 547 27.33 34.29 -25.23
N ALA A 548 26.20 34.39 -24.51
CA ALA A 548 26.20 34.81 -23.10
C ALA A 548 26.63 33.70 -22.12
N LEU A 549 26.59 32.43 -22.52
CA LEU A 549 26.89 31.27 -21.67
C LEU A 549 28.29 30.68 -21.86
N GLN A 550 28.95 30.93 -23.00
CA GLN A 550 30.36 30.53 -23.20
C GLN A 550 31.35 31.34 -22.34
N HIS A 551 30.92 32.45 -21.73
CA HIS A 551 31.76 33.24 -20.81
C HIS A 551 31.55 32.93 -19.31
N ALA A 552 30.82 31.87 -18.95
CA ALA A 552 30.52 31.56 -17.55
C ALA A 552 31.40 30.45 -16.94
N ARG A 553 32.11 29.63 -17.74
CA ARG A 553 32.88 28.48 -17.21
C ARG A 553 34.40 28.58 -17.25
N ASN A 554 34.98 29.64 -17.80
CA ASN A 554 36.41 29.98 -17.63
C ASN A 554 36.55 31.47 -17.29
N LYS A 555 36.45 31.83 -16.01
CA LYS A 555 36.68 33.22 -15.53
C LYS A 555 37.62 33.25 -14.32
N LEU A 556 38.86 32.84 -14.54
CA LEU A 556 39.98 33.10 -13.63
C LEU A 556 40.70 34.43 -13.95
N GLY A 557 40.08 35.31 -14.76
CA GLY A 557 40.73 36.52 -15.28
C GLY A 557 39.86 37.79 -15.33
N MET A 558 38.81 37.91 -14.50
CA MET A 558 38.07 39.18 -14.38
C MET A 558 38.83 40.17 -13.51
N THR A 559 38.76 41.45 -13.90
CA THR A 559 39.37 42.57 -13.17
C THR A 559 38.57 42.90 -11.91
N ASP A 560 39.21 43.53 -10.91
CA ASP A 560 38.59 43.83 -9.60
C ASP A 560 37.34 44.72 -9.73
N ALA A 561 37.27 45.53 -10.79
CA ALA A 561 36.12 46.38 -11.11
C ALA A 561 34.89 45.57 -11.57
N GLU A 562 35.08 44.44 -12.26
CA GLU A 562 33.99 43.60 -12.78
C GLU A 562 33.42 42.63 -11.74
N LEU A 563 34.20 42.29 -10.71
CA LEU A 563 33.78 41.42 -9.60
C LEU A 563 32.83 42.12 -8.61
N GLY A 564 32.84 43.46 -8.59
CA GLY A 564 32.02 44.25 -7.67
C GLY A 564 32.26 43.86 -6.20
N VAL A 565 31.22 43.96 -5.36
CA VAL A 565 31.29 43.61 -3.93
C VAL A 565 31.63 42.12 -3.68
N ASN A 566 31.44 41.25 -4.68
CA ASN A 566 31.75 39.82 -4.57
C ASN A 566 33.25 39.51 -4.58
N VAL A 567 34.12 40.51 -4.82
CA VAL A 567 35.57 40.37 -4.65
C VAL A 567 35.94 39.93 -3.24
N LEU A 568 35.17 40.37 -2.23
CA LEU A 568 35.35 40.02 -0.81
C LEU A 568 35.15 38.53 -0.51
N ILE A 569 34.41 37.80 -1.35
CA ILE A 569 34.21 36.35 -1.17
C ILE A 569 35.15 35.55 -2.07
N ARG A 570 35.40 36.04 -3.30
CA ARG A 570 36.06 35.24 -4.34
C ARG A 570 37.58 35.36 -4.36
N ARG A 571 38.17 36.44 -3.82
CA ARG A 571 39.63 36.59 -3.73
C ARG A 571 40.11 36.49 -2.29
N LYS A 572 41.21 35.76 -2.09
CA LYS A 572 41.92 35.70 -0.81
C LYS A 572 42.67 37.03 -0.62
N ASN A 573 42.71 37.55 0.62
CA ASN A 573 43.39 38.79 1.03
C ASN A 573 42.76 40.13 0.60
N VAL A 574 41.47 40.17 0.23
CA VAL A 574 40.73 41.44 0.05
C VAL A 574 39.69 41.54 1.16
N TYR A 575 39.86 42.50 2.06
CA TYR A 575 39.05 42.63 3.28
C TYR A 575 38.11 43.83 3.28
N ASP A 576 38.24 44.74 2.30
CA ASP A 576 37.43 45.94 2.19
C ASP A 576 37.07 46.25 0.73
N TYR A 577 35.90 46.87 0.52
CA TYR A 577 35.37 47.26 -0.79
C TYR A 577 34.67 48.60 -0.67
N GLU A 578 35.08 49.60 -1.45
CA GLU A 578 34.54 50.95 -1.34
C GLU A 578 33.06 51.02 -1.78
N VAL A 579 32.20 51.39 -0.83
CA VAL A 579 30.73 51.42 -0.96
C VAL A 579 30.19 52.83 -1.23
N GLN A 580 30.99 53.89 -1.04
CA GLN A 580 30.53 55.26 -1.20
C GLN A 580 30.13 55.54 -2.67
N GLY A 581 28.92 56.08 -2.88
CA GLY A 581 28.38 56.41 -4.20
C GLY A 581 27.71 55.26 -4.98
N LYS A 582 27.85 54.00 -4.57
CA LYS A 582 27.24 52.83 -5.23
C LYS A 582 25.80 52.59 -4.75
N LYS A 583 24.95 51.94 -5.57
CA LYS A 583 23.52 51.68 -5.26
C LYS A 583 23.18 50.19 -5.41
N GLY A 584 22.15 49.73 -4.68
CA GLY A 584 21.65 48.35 -4.78
C GLY A 584 22.55 47.32 -4.10
N LYS A 585 22.74 46.16 -4.73
CA LYS A 585 23.47 45.00 -4.17
C LYS A 585 24.92 45.30 -3.77
N GLU A 586 25.54 46.32 -4.38
CA GLU A 586 26.92 46.74 -4.07
C GLU A 586 27.05 47.51 -2.75
N ARG A 587 25.93 47.91 -2.11
CA ARG A 587 25.93 48.51 -0.76
C ARG A 587 25.80 47.51 0.38
N MET A 588 25.50 46.26 0.07
CA MET A 588 25.29 45.22 1.07
C MET A 588 26.46 44.24 1.05
N PHE A 589 26.88 43.78 2.22
CA PHE A 589 27.89 42.75 2.32
C PHE A 589 27.35 41.46 1.65
N PRO A 590 28.11 40.82 0.77
CA PRO A 590 27.63 39.65 0.05
C PRO A 590 27.49 38.49 1.06
N PHE A 591 26.29 37.91 1.12
CA PHE A 591 25.98 36.78 2.00
C PHE A 591 25.75 35.52 1.16
N GLN A 592 26.50 34.45 1.44
CA GLN A 592 26.24 33.12 0.88
C GLN A 592 25.58 32.25 1.94
N ALA A 593 24.28 31.99 1.77
CA ALA A 593 23.56 31.04 2.60
C ALA A 593 24.07 29.61 2.33
N LYS A 594 24.68 28.96 3.32
CA LYS A 594 25.01 27.53 3.23
C LYS A 594 23.70 26.74 3.41
N LYS A 595 23.29 25.96 2.40
CA LYS A 595 22.19 24.99 2.56
C LYS A 595 22.65 23.92 3.57
N ARG A 596 21.88 23.72 4.65
CA ARG A 596 22.09 22.63 5.62
C ARG A 596 21.61 21.32 4.99
N ARG A 597 22.34 20.24 5.28
CA ARG A 597 22.03 18.88 4.82
C ARG A 597 21.34 18.17 5.99
N THR A 598 20.16 17.61 5.75
CA THR A 598 19.30 17.01 6.78
C THR A 598 19.19 15.51 6.49
N ASP A 599 19.29 14.66 7.52
CA ASP A 599 19.00 13.22 7.47
C ASP A 599 17.66 12.89 8.17
N ASP A 600 17.29 11.62 8.19
CA ASP A 600 16.01 11.11 8.73
C ASP A 600 15.79 11.38 10.24
N PHE A 601 16.81 11.89 10.96
CA PHE A 601 16.74 12.24 12.38
C PHE A 601 17.07 13.73 12.65
N GLY A 602 17.36 14.54 11.64
CA GLY A 602 17.55 15.99 11.76
C GLY A 602 18.77 16.56 11.01
N ASP A 603 19.36 17.64 11.51
CA ASP A 603 20.53 18.27 10.89
C ASP A 603 21.74 17.31 10.94
N LEU A 604 22.37 17.02 9.79
CA LEU A 604 23.55 16.16 9.72
C LEU A 604 24.75 16.83 10.40
N ILE A 605 25.09 16.36 11.59
CA ILE A 605 26.21 16.86 12.40
C ILE A 605 27.52 16.30 11.83
N ARG A 606 28.37 17.18 11.29
CA ARG A 606 29.75 16.83 10.96
C ARG A 606 30.61 16.89 12.23
N PRO A 607 31.28 15.80 12.64
CA PRO A 607 32.12 15.80 13.84
C PRO A 607 33.21 16.88 13.80
N GLU A 608 33.77 17.18 12.62
CA GLU A 608 34.79 18.22 12.45
C GLU A 608 34.32 19.65 12.79
N ASP A 609 33.02 19.94 12.71
CA ASP A 609 32.47 21.27 13.02
C ASP A 609 32.35 21.49 14.55
N PHE A 610 32.51 20.44 15.36
CA PHE A 610 32.39 20.44 16.82
C PHE A 610 33.69 20.02 17.54
N ALA A 611 34.80 19.88 16.81
CA ALA A 611 36.10 19.63 17.40
C ALA A 611 36.51 20.79 18.34
N ARG A 612 37.04 20.46 19.52
CA ARG A 612 37.48 21.47 20.50
C ARG A 612 38.64 22.28 19.92
N ALA A 613 38.71 23.56 20.26
CA ALA A 613 39.72 24.48 19.72
C ALA A 613 41.17 23.96 19.87
N GLU A 614 41.45 23.19 20.93
CA GLU A 614 42.76 22.55 21.17
C GLU A 614 43.13 21.47 20.13
N GLU A 615 42.15 20.77 19.54
CA GLU A 615 42.40 19.77 18.49
C GLU A 615 42.62 20.42 17.11
N ARG A 616 42.08 21.62 16.91
CA ARG A 616 42.23 22.38 15.66
C ARG A 616 43.64 22.99 15.52
N ASP A 617 44.25 23.39 16.63
CA ASP A 617 45.60 23.97 16.65
C ASP A 617 46.70 22.91 16.48
N ASN A 618 46.48 21.67 16.91
CA ASN A 618 47.41 20.57 16.67
C ASN A 618 47.48 20.18 15.18
N ALA A 619 46.39 20.28 14.42
CA ALA A 619 46.38 20.01 12.98
C ALA A 619 47.02 21.14 12.15
N ALA A 620 47.02 22.38 12.66
CA ALA A 620 47.62 23.54 11.99
C ALA A 620 49.14 23.67 12.26
N GLY A 621 49.63 23.13 13.37
CA GLY A 621 51.03 23.20 13.79
C GLY A 621 52.01 22.33 12.98
N GLU A 622 51.53 21.28 12.31
CA GLU A 622 52.38 20.37 11.52
C GLU A 622 52.61 20.83 10.07
N ALA A 623 51.91 21.87 9.59
CA ALA A 623 51.99 22.34 8.20
C ALA A 623 53.05 23.43 7.93
N LEU A 624 53.90 23.79 8.91
CA LEU A 624 54.82 24.94 8.83
C LEU A 624 56.32 24.58 8.77
N ARG A 625 56.68 23.32 8.48
CA ARG A 625 58.07 22.92 8.21
C ARG A 625 58.19 22.12 6.91
N GLY A 626 58.43 22.82 5.81
CA GLY A 626 58.88 22.21 4.56
C GLY A 626 58.47 23.00 3.32
N ASP A 627 59.20 24.07 3.01
CA ASP A 627 59.10 24.78 1.74
C ASP A 627 60.01 24.12 0.67
N GLY A 628 59.56 24.16 -0.59
CA GLY A 628 60.43 24.07 -1.76
C GLY A 628 60.38 22.81 -2.61
N THR A 629 59.35 22.65 -3.45
CA THR A 629 59.49 22.47 -4.93
C THR A 629 58.12 22.25 -5.59
N LYS A 630 57.81 23.13 -6.55
CA LYS A 630 56.61 23.04 -7.41
C LYS A 630 56.76 21.90 -8.41
N LYS A 631 55.75 21.03 -8.50
CA LYS A 631 55.32 20.40 -9.77
C LYS A 631 53.83 20.08 -9.73
N GLU A 632 53.26 20.12 -10.91
CA GLU A 632 51.85 20.34 -11.23
C GLU A 632 50.92 19.17 -10.92
N ASN A 633 49.68 19.56 -10.65
CA ASN A 633 48.42 18.83 -10.73
C ASN A 633 48.43 17.52 -11.54
N ALA A 634 48.21 16.41 -10.84
CA ALA A 634 47.57 15.22 -11.40
C ALA A 634 46.52 14.73 -10.39
N VAL A 635 45.25 15.00 -10.72
CA VAL A 635 44.07 14.48 -10.02
C VAL A 635 43.72 13.14 -10.67
N GLY A 636 43.48 12.13 -9.84
CA GLY A 636 42.98 10.83 -10.28
C GLY A 636 43.92 9.70 -9.93
N LEU A 637 43.65 9.07 -8.77
CA LEU A 637 43.84 7.64 -8.52
C LEU A 637 43.27 7.34 -7.13
N LYS A 638 42.13 6.64 -7.11
CA LYS A 638 41.57 5.99 -5.93
C LYS A 638 42.64 5.06 -5.34
N ARG A 639 43.08 5.31 -4.09
CA ARG A 639 43.85 4.32 -3.33
C ARG A 639 42.92 3.63 -2.35
N ARG A 640 42.75 2.32 -2.61
CA ARG A 640 42.15 1.32 -1.72
C ARG A 640 42.95 1.29 -0.41
N TRP A 641 42.23 1.16 0.70
CA TRP A 641 42.80 0.94 2.02
C TRP A 641 42.69 -0.55 2.30
N ASP A 642 43.70 -1.30 1.90
CA ASP A 642 44.05 -2.61 2.44
C ASP A 642 45.50 -2.89 2.04
N ASP A 643 46.18 -3.66 2.89
CA ASP A 643 47.62 -3.95 2.92
C ASP A 643 48.50 -2.88 3.60
N LEU A 644 48.69 -3.06 4.91
CA LEU A 644 50.02 -3.03 5.54
C LEU A 644 49.95 -3.66 6.94
N VAL A 645 50.15 -4.97 7.00
CA VAL A 645 50.56 -5.67 8.22
C VAL A 645 51.90 -6.38 7.98
N ASN A 646 52.83 -6.07 8.89
CA ASN A 646 54.10 -6.73 9.23
C ASN A 646 55.39 -6.33 8.50
N THR A 647 56.26 -5.62 9.24
CA THR A 647 57.52 -6.16 9.80
C THR A 647 58.05 -5.19 10.87
N ALA A 648 58.07 -5.59 12.15
CA ALA A 648 59.26 -5.93 12.99
C ALA A 648 60.18 -4.71 13.29
N ASP A 649 60.53 -4.32 14.51
CA ASP A 649 61.11 -5.04 15.66
C ASP A 649 60.86 -4.22 16.97
N ASN A 650 60.38 -4.76 18.09
CA ASN A 650 61.03 -5.59 19.13
C ASN A 650 61.84 -4.81 20.19
N THR A 651 61.25 -4.58 21.39
CA THR A 651 61.94 -4.73 22.71
C THR A 651 60.94 -4.87 23.88
N LYS A 652 60.84 -6.12 24.36
CA LYS A 652 60.62 -6.72 25.70
C LYS A 652 60.11 -5.93 26.95
N ALA A 653 59.36 -6.74 27.74
CA ALA A 653 59.19 -6.80 29.22
C ALA A 653 58.06 -5.91 29.80
N THR A 654 57.12 -6.38 30.64
CA THR A 654 57.11 -7.51 31.59
C THR A 654 55.67 -7.90 32.00
N ALA A 655 55.54 -9.14 32.46
CA ALA A 655 54.33 -9.84 32.90
C ALA A 655 53.53 -9.18 34.03
N ASN A 656 52.21 -9.45 34.07
CA ASN A 656 51.65 -10.13 35.24
C ASN A 656 50.50 -11.07 34.88
N GLN A 657 50.60 -12.29 35.38
CA GLN A 657 49.66 -13.38 35.21
C GLN A 657 48.50 -13.26 36.21
N LYS A 658 47.28 -13.62 35.79
CA LYS A 658 46.49 -14.60 36.55
C LYS A 658 45.51 -15.38 35.64
N ARG A 659 46.03 -16.51 35.15
CA ARG A 659 45.42 -17.86 35.05
C ARG A 659 44.10 -18.00 35.83
N ARG A 660 43.05 -18.71 35.41
CA ARG A 660 42.90 -20.03 34.73
C ARG A 660 41.36 -20.33 34.82
N LYS A 661 40.67 -21.18 34.07
CA LYS A 661 40.99 -22.26 33.13
C LYS A 661 39.66 -22.75 32.50
N ASP A 662 39.65 -22.89 31.19
CA ASP A 662 39.05 -23.90 30.29
C ASP A 662 37.87 -24.77 30.75
N HIS A 663 36.85 -24.82 29.90
CA HIS A 663 36.40 -26.09 29.31
C HIS A 663 36.11 -25.92 27.80
N GLU A 664 36.71 -26.83 27.01
CA GLU A 664 36.65 -26.95 25.55
C GLU A 664 35.36 -27.63 25.05
N GLY A 665 34.95 -27.30 23.82
CA GLY A 665 34.35 -28.27 22.89
C GLY A 665 32.99 -27.88 22.29
N GLY A 666 33.01 -27.27 21.10
CA GLY A 666 31.83 -27.08 20.24
C GLY A 666 32.19 -26.33 18.96
N GLU A 667 32.17 -27.04 17.84
CA GLU A 667 32.66 -26.64 16.52
C GLU A 667 31.97 -25.39 15.97
N GLY A 668 32.76 -24.53 15.32
CA GLY A 668 32.35 -23.21 14.86
C GLY A 668 31.52 -23.23 13.58
N GLU A 669 30.51 -22.36 13.53
CA GLU A 669 30.04 -21.77 12.27
C GLU A 669 30.80 -20.45 12.06
N GLU A 670 31.58 -20.41 11.00
CA GLU A 670 32.34 -19.25 10.54
C GLU A 670 31.38 -18.13 10.12
N SER A 671 31.45 -16.99 10.80
CA SER A 671 30.94 -15.72 10.29
C SER A 671 31.80 -15.28 9.10
N GLU A 672 31.50 -15.78 7.90
CA GLU A 672 32.08 -15.28 6.65
C GLU A 672 31.71 -13.80 6.46
N SER A 673 32.76 -12.97 6.40
CA SER A 673 32.78 -11.52 6.22
C SER A 673 31.88 -11.04 5.06
N ASP A 674 31.13 -9.97 5.32
CA ASP A 674 30.20 -9.28 4.42
C ASP A 674 30.91 -8.44 3.33
N SER A 675 32.12 -8.84 2.91
CA SER A 675 33.05 -8.02 2.12
C SER A 675 33.31 -8.53 0.70
N GLU A 676 32.51 -9.45 0.17
CA GLU A 676 32.57 -9.81 -1.24
C GLU A 676 31.63 -8.93 -2.08
N PRO A 677 32.13 -8.19 -3.10
CA PRO A 677 31.28 -7.47 -4.03
C PRO A 677 30.53 -8.47 -4.94
N GLU A 678 29.22 -8.60 -4.76
CA GLU A 678 28.33 -9.40 -5.62
C GLU A 678 27.86 -8.60 -6.84
N ASP A 679 28.77 -8.23 -7.73
CA ASP A 679 28.37 -8.13 -9.13
C ASP A 679 28.53 -9.52 -9.72
N GLY A 680 27.42 -10.28 -9.74
CA GLY A 680 27.38 -11.54 -10.47
C GLY A 680 27.88 -11.33 -11.90
N PRO A 681 28.51 -12.33 -12.54
CA PRO A 681 29.07 -12.19 -13.90
C PRO A 681 28.05 -11.78 -14.97
N ASP A 682 26.75 -11.83 -14.65
CA ASP A 682 25.63 -11.49 -15.51
C ASP A 682 25.17 -10.02 -15.41
N LYS A 683 25.69 -9.23 -14.46
CA LYS A 683 25.27 -7.84 -14.28
C LYS A 683 25.94 -6.95 -15.34
N VAL A 684 25.16 -6.63 -16.36
CA VAL A 684 25.59 -5.73 -17.43
C VAL A 684 25.46 -4.29 -16.95
N GLU A 685 26.57 -3.56 -16.87
CA GLU A 685 26.54 -2.12 -16.64
C GLU A 685 26.14 -1.39 -17.94
N GLY A 686 25.12 -0.54 -17.86
CA GLY A 686 24.62 0.24 -18.99
C GLY A 686 23.46 -0.43 -19.75
N PRO A 687 23.15 0.06 -20.97
CA PRO A 687 22.01 -0.43 -21.72
C PRO A 687 22.22 -1.87 -22.18
N ALA A 688 21.16 -2.67 -22.03
CA ALA A 688 21.20 -4.10 -22.25
C ALA A 688 19.98 -4.57 -23.07
N LYS A 689 20.14 -5.75 -23.68
CA LYS A 689 19.05 -6.53 -24.25
C LYS A 689 18.89 -7.84 -23.51
N VAL A 690 17.71 -8.42 -23.63
CA VAL A 690 17.38 -9.70 -23.02
C VAL A 690 17.44 -10.83 -24.04
N ILE A 691 18.06 -11.94 -23.63
CA ILE A 691 18.03 -13.22 -24.35
C ILE A 691 17.16 -14.17 -23.53
N ILE A 692 16.09 -14.66 -24.16
CA ILE A 692 15.16 -15.61 -23.57
C ILE A 692 15.44 -16.98 -24.20
N GLU A 693 15.89 -17.92 -23.38
CA GLU A 693 16.18 -19.30 -23.78
C GLU A 693 15.12 -20.21 -23.19
N SER A 694 14.28 -20.81 -24.04
CA SER A 694 13.30 -21.79 -23.59
C SER A 694 13.95 -23.16 -23.45
N SER A 695 13.85 -23.72 -22.25
CA SER A 695 14.28 -25.07 -21.90
C SER A 695 13.09 -25.90 -21.43
N THR A 696 13.20 -27.23 -21.47
CA THR A 696 12.19 -28.13 -20.90
C THR A 696 12.69 -28.67 -19.57
N LEU A 697 11.94 -28.41 -18.50
CA LEU A 697 12.19 -28.98 -17.18
C LEU A 697 11.44 -30.31 -17.07
N GLU A 698 12.18 -31.40 -16.83
CA GLU A 698 11.58 -32.68 -16.48
C GLU A 698 11.14 -32.63 -15.01
N ILE A 699 9.86 -32.85 -14.77
CA ILE A 699 9.28 -32.84 -13.43
C ILE A 699 9.13 -34.29 -12.97
N ARG A 700 9.85 -34.63 -11.91
CA ARG A 700 9.76 -35.90 -11.18
C ARG A 700 9.39 -35.72 -9.71
N CYS A 701 9.56 -34.52 -9.17
CA CYS A 701 9.14 -34.22 -7.81
C CYS A 701 7.62 -34.37 -7.62
N ARG A 702 7.21 -34.54 -6.38
CA ARG A 702 5.81 -34.58 -5.99
C ARG A 702 5.25 -33.16 -5.86
N ILE A 703 3.95 -33.01 -6.08
CA ILE A 703 3.25 -31.72 -6.01
C ILE A 703 2.07 -31.82 -5.05
N ALA A 704 1.90 -30.79 -4.23
CA ALA A 704 0.74 -30.59 -3.38
C ALA A 704 0.27 -29.12 -3.45
N PHE A 705 -0.94 -28.86 -2.97
CA PHE A 705 -1.50 -27.53 -2.86
C PHE A 705 -2.21 -27.36 -1.52
N VAL A 706 -1.91 -26.26 -0.83
CA VAL A 706 -2.58 -25.84 0.42
C VAL A 706 -2.91 -24.37 0.30
N ASP A 707 -4.18 -23.99 0.40
CA ASP A 707 -4.59 -22.61 0.17
C ASP A 707 -4.22 -21.68 1.35
N PHE A 708 -3.11 -20.98 1.21
CA PHE A 708 -2.62 -19.88 2.05
C PHE A 708 -2.76 -18.51 1.36
N SER A 709 -3.61 -18.40 0.32
CA SER A 709 -3.82 -17.13 -0.39
C SER A 709 -4.37 -16.03 0.54
N GLY A 710 -5.07 -16.40 1.61
CA GLY A 710 -5.67 -15.46 2.55
C GLY A 710 -6.66 -14.53 1.83
N LEU A 711 -7.57 -15.11 1.04
CA LEU A 711 -8.63 -14.40 0.32
C LEU A 711 -10.00 -14.91 0.76
N HIS A 712 -11.03 -14.09 0.58
CA HIS A 712 -12.41 -14.48 0.80
C HIS A 712 -12.82 -15.66 -0.08
N ASP A 713 -13.76 -16.45 0.42
CA ASP A 713 -14.42 -17.49 -0.34
C ASP A 713 -15.85 -17.08 -0.71
N ARG A 714 -16.50 -17.91 -1.53
CA ARG A 714 -17.89 -17.69 -1.96
C ARG A 714 -18.85 -17.58 -0.77
N ARG A 715 -18.65 -18.39 0.28
CA ARG A 715 -19.54 -18.43 1.45
C ARG A 715 -19.45 -17.13 2.24
N THR A 716 -18.24 -16.61 2.42
CA THR A 716 -17.97 -15.33 3.10
C THR A 716 -18.64 -14.19 2.35
N ILE A 717 -18.48 -14.11 1.02
CA ILE A 717 -19.15 -13.09 0.20
C ILE A 717 -20.67 -13.19 0.34
N GLN A 718 -21.24 -14.39 0.20
CA GLN A 718 -22.69 -14.61 0.28
C GLN A 718 -23.27 -14.27 1.65
N SER A 719 -22.50 -14.48 2.73
CA SER A 719 -22.92 -14.12 4.09
C SER A 719 -22.78 -12.61 4.35
N LEU A 720 -21.77 -11.96 3.78
CA LEU A 720 -21.41 -10.60 4.16
C LEU A 720 -22.15 -9.53 3.34
N ILE A 721 -22.31 -9.71 2.03
CA ILE A 721 -22.96 -8.71 1.17
C ILE A 721 -24.40 -8.38 1.65
N PRO A 722 -25.25 -9.34 2.07
CA PRO A 722 -26.56 -9.03 2.62
C PRO A 722 -26.54 -8.20 3.92
N LEU A 723 -25.43 -8.22 4.67
CA LEU A 723 -25.23 -7.39 5.87
C LEU A 723 -24.75 -5.99 5.51
N ILE A 724 -23.89 -5.86 4.50
CA ILE A 724 -23.40 -4.57 3.99
C ILE A 724 -24.53 -3.78 3.31
N ARG A 725 -25.41 -4.47 2.57
CA ARG A 725 -26.54 -3.90 1.80
C ARG A 725 -26.13 -2.75 0.89
N PRO A 726 -25.19 -2.97 -0.05
CA PRO A 726 -24.81 -1.94 -1.02
C PRO A 726 -25.96 -1.64 -1.98
N ARG A 727 -26.03 -0.41 -2.51
CA ARG A 727 -27.02 -0.06 -3.55
C ARG A 727 -26.64 -0.65 -4.91
N LYS A 728 -25.36 -0.51 -5.27
CA LYS A 728 -24.75 -1.13 -6.45
C LYS A 728 -23.60 -2.03 -6.03
N LEU A 729 -23.46 -3.17 -6.68
CA LEU A 729 -22.39 -4.13 -6.45
C LEU A 729 -21.63 -4.33 -7.76
N ILE A 730 -20.32 -4.14 -7.74
CA ILE A 730 -19.45 -4.27 -8.92
C ILE A 730 -18.44 -5.37 -8.62
N PHE A 731 -18.55 -6.46 -9.36
CA PHE A 731 -17.60 -7.57 -9.28
C PHE A 731 -16.45 -7.35 -10.26
N ILE A 732 -15.24 -7.30 -9.72
CA ILE A 732 -13.98 -7.25 -10.49
C ILE A 732 -13.06 -8.40 -10.06
N GLY A 733 -11.86 -8.49 -10.64
CA GLY A 733 -10.95 -9.61 -10.37
C GLY A 733 -11.51 -10.97 -10.81
N GLY A 734 -10.70 -12.01 -10.66
CA GLY A 734 -11.12 -13.39 -10.92
C GLY A 734 -11.33 -13.72 -12.40
N GLU A 735 -11.46 -15.02 -12.69
CA GLU A 735 -11.75 -15.49 -14.04
C GLU A 735 -13.22 -15.25 -14.40
N ALA A 736 -13.51 -15.07 -15.70
CA ALA A 736 -14.86 -14.78 -16.19
C ALA A 736 -15.92 -15.78 -15.71
N SER A 737 -15.58 -17.07 -15.66
CA SER A 737 -16.48 -18.14 -15.17
C SER A 737 -16.86 -17.96 -13.70
N GLU A 738 -15.87 -17.65 -12.84
CA GLU A 738 -16.06 -17.43 -11.41
C GLU A 738 -16.88 -16.17 -11.15
N THR A 739 -16.58 -15.09 -11.86
CA THR A 739 -17.30 -13.81 -11.76
C THR A 739 -18.77 -13.95 -12.13
N LEU A 740 -19.07 -14.61 -13.25
CA LEU A 740 -20.45 -14.79 -13.74
C LEU A 740 -21.25 -15.71 -12.82
N GLU A 741 -20.67 -16.83 -12.36
CA GLU A 741 -21.33 -17.75 -11.43
C GLU A 741 -21.72 -17.02 -10.12
N LEU A 742 -20.78 -16.28 -9.52
CA LEU A 742 -21.05 -15.54 -8.29
C LEU A 742 -22.10 -14.45 -8.50
N ALA A 743 -22.07 -13.76 -9.63
CA ALA A 743 -23.04 -12.71 -9.95
C ALA A 743 -24.46 -13.27 -10.07
N GLU A 744 -24.65 -14.40 -10.75
CA GLU A 744 -25.95 -15.07 -10.85
C GLU A 744 -26.49 -15.48 -9.48
N ILE A 745 -25.65 -16.12 -8.65
CA ILE A 745 -26.06 -16.54 -7.30
C ILE A 745 -26.39 -15.33 -6.43
N SER A 746 -25.59 -14.26 -6.50
CA SER A 746 -25.82 -13.04 -5.73
C SER A 746 -27.11 -12.32 -6.16
N ARG A 747 -27.43 -12.31 -7.47
CA ARG A 747 -28.70 -11.78 -7.98
C ARG A 747 -29.89 -12.54 -7.40
N LEU A 748 -29.82 -13.86 -7.37
CA LEU A 748 -30.88 -14.70 -6.80
C LEU A 748 -31.01 -14.47 -5.29
N ALA A 749 -29.91 -14.48 -4.54
CA ALA A 749 -29.93 -14.35 -3.09
C ALA A 749 -30.40 -12.96 -2.61
N LEU A 750 -29.94 -11.89 -3.25
CA LEU A 750 -30.19 -10.51 -2.80
C LEU A 750 -31.54 -9.97 -3.27
N ASN A 751 -32.05 -10.44 -4.41
CA ASN A 751 -33.29 -9.92 -5.01
C ASN A 751 -34.49 -10.87 -4.89
N ALA A 752 -34.37 -12.05 -4.25
CA ALA A 752 -35.47 -13.00 -4.09
C ALA A 752 -36.72 -12.45 -3.37
N ASN A 753 -36.53 -11.51 -2.44
CA ASN A 753 -37.61 -10.97 -1.59
C ASN A 753 -37.80 -9.44 -1.74
N ASN A 754 -37.11 -8.80 -2.67
CA ASN A 754 -37.18 -7.34 -2.85
C ASN A 754 -38.12 -6.98 -4.01
N ASP A 755 -38.97 -5.98 -3.78
CA ASP A 755 -39.68 -5.31 -4.86
C ASP A 755 -38.67 -4.71 -5.85
N SER A 756 -39.06 -4.58 -7.12
CA SER A 756 -38.20 -4.06 -8.20
C SER A 756 -37.60 -2.67 -7.93
N ALA A 757 -38.11 -1.92 -6.96
CA ALA A 757 -37.58 -0.62 -6.52
C ALA A 757 -36.42 -0.70 -5.51
N ASN A 758 -36.23 -1.85 -4.83
CA ASN A 758 -35.18 -2.08 -3.82
C ASN A 758 -34.17 -3.15 -4.26
N ALA A 759 -34.19 -3.55 -5.53
CA ALA A 759 -33.25 -4.51 -6.07
C ALA A 759 -31.82 -3.92 -6.09
N ILE A 760 -30.82 -4.75 -5.77
CA ILE A 760 -29.41 -4.38 -5.86
C ILE A 760 -28.96 -4.60 -7.30
N ASP A 761 -28.38 -3.57 -7.92
CA ASP A 761 -27.80 -3.66 -9.26
C ASP A 761 -26.41 -4.32 -9.17
N ILE A 762 -26.22 -5.41 -9.91
CA ILE A 762 -24.96 -6.19 -9.90
C ILE A 762 -24.29 -6.08 -11.27
N PHE A 763 -23.09 -5.50 -11.31
CA PHE A 763 -22.28 -5.30 -12.51
C PHE A 763 -21.09 -6.25 -12.54
N THR A 764 -20.78 -6.77 -13.72
CA THR A 764 -19.61 -7.59 -14.02
C THR A 764 -18.90 -6.99 -15.23
N PRO A 765 -18.21 -5.84 -15.07
CA PRO A 765 -17.52 -5.20 -16.19
C PRO A 765 -16.36 -6.06 -16.71
N THR A 766 -16.05 -5.90 -18.00
CA THR A 766 -14.79 -6.35 -18.60
C THR A 766 -13.77 -5.21 -18.60
N ILE A 767 -12.49 -5.53 -18.85
CA ILE A 767 -11.42 -4.53 -18.94
C ILE A 767 -11.82 -3.40 -19.91
N GLY A 768 -11.63 -2.14 -19.48
CA GLY A 768 -11.96 -0.93 -20.24
C GLY A 768 -13.45 -0.58 -20.29
N THR A 769 -14.33 -1.37 -19.67
CA THR A 769 -15.78 -1.09 -19.66
C THR A 769 -16.12 -0.06 -18.60
N LEU A 770 -16.67 1.07 -19.03
CA LEU A 770 -17.14 2.12 -18.13
C LEU A 770 -18.51 1.75 -17.53
N VAL A 771 -18.59 1.79 -16.20
CA VAL A 771 -19.81 1.51 -15.42
C VAL A 771 -20.24 2.79 -14.72
N ASP A 772 -21.45 3.26 -15.01
CA ASP A 772 -22.09 4.31 -14.23
C ASP A 772 -22.57 3.73 -12.89
N ALA A 773 -21.82 4.04 -11.84
CA ALA A 773 -22.01 3.54 -10.50
C ALA A 773 -22.73 4.55 -9.59
N SER A 774 -23.19 5.68 -10.15
CA SER A 774 -23.94 6.68 -9.41
C SER A 774 -25.36 6.25 -9.07
N VAL A 775 -25.94 6.78 -8.02
CA VAL A 775 -27.37 6.59 -7.74
C VAL A 775 -28.04 7.95 -7.83
N ASP A 776 -29.13 8.05 -8.60
CA ASP A 776 -30.00 9.22 -8.72
C ASP A 776 -30.71 9.52 -7.38
N THR A 777 -29.93 9.94 -6.39
CA THR A 777 -30.44 10.48 -5.13
C THR A 777 -30.63 11.97 -5.33
N ASN A 778 -31.86 12.36 -5.65
CA ASN A 778 -32.21 13.77 -5.67
C ASN A 778 -32.10 14.33 -4.25
N ALA A 779 -31.04 15.08 -4.00
CA ALA A 779 -30.76 15.68 -2.71
C ALA A 779 -31.01 17.18 -2.78
N TRP A 780 -31.84 17.67 -1.87
CA TRP A 780 -32.14 19.09 -1.77
C TRP A 780 -31.70 19.62 -0.42
N THR A 781 -30.87 20.66 -0.45
CA THR A 781 -30.54 21.41 0.77
C THR A 781 -31.73 22.29 1.13
N VAL A 782 -32.36 22.00 2.27
CA VAL A 782 -33.51 22.77 2.78
C VAL A 782 -33.10 23.53 4.04
N LYS A 783 -33.37 24.82 4.07
CA LYS A 783 -33.10 25.69 5.22
C LYS A 783 -34.28 25.67 6.18
N LEU A 784 -34.07 25.41 7.46
CA LEU A 784 -35.15 25.54 8.46
C LEU A 784 -35.45 27.02 8.73
N SER A 785 -36.74 27.41 8.72
CA SER A 785 -37.15 28.77 9.07
C SER A 785 -36.82 29.10 10.53
N ARG A 786 -36.59 30.38 10.86
CA ARG A 786 -36.33 30.81 12.25
C ARG A 786 -37.48 30.44 13.19
N ASN A 787 -38.71 30.43 12.69
CA ASN A 787 -39.90 30.05 13.47
C ASN A 787 -39.95 28.53 13.71
N MET A 788 -39.57 27.73 12.71
CA MET A 788 -39.46 26.27 12.87
C MET A 788 -38.39 25.91 13.90
N VAL A 789 -37.20 26.51 13.81
CA VAL A 789 -36.08 26.27 14.74
C VAL A 789 -36.48 26.57 16.19
N ARG A 790 -37.25 27.65 16.43
CA ARG A 790 -37.77 27.99 17.76
C ARG A 790 -38.78 26.98 18.31
N ASN A 791 -39.47 26.25 17.44
CA ASN A 791 -40.50 25.28 17.81
C ASN A 791 -39.97 23.84 17.88
N LEU A 792 -38.67 23.60 17.64
CA LEU A 792 -38.06 22.29 17.75
C LEU A 792 -38.11 21.78 19.19
N ARG A 793 -38.84 20.68 19.41
CA ARG A 793 -38.90 19.98 20.68
C ARG A 793 -37.92 18.82 20.68
N TRP A 794 -36.71 19.10 21.16
CA TRP A 794 -35.67 18.08 21.30
C TRP A 794 -36.07 17.06 22.38
N GLN A 795 -36.13 15.80 21.99
CA GLN A 795 -36.22 14.65 22.87
C GLN A 795 -34.80 14.14 23.09
N ASN A 796 -34.35 14.09 24.34
CA ASN A 796 -33.06 13.48 24.65
C ASN A 796 -33.27 11.99 24.87
N VAL A 797 -32.78 11.18 23.94
CA VAL A 797 -32.81 9.72 24.05
C VAL A 797 -31.36 9.25 24.04
N ARG A 798 -30.90 8.78 25.21
CA ARG A 798 -29.56 8.20 25.40
C ARG A 798 -28.41 9.12 25.00
N GLY A 799 -28.51 10.42 25.30
CA GLY A 799 -27.46 11.39 25.01
C GLY A 799 -27.49 11.95 23.59
N MET A 800 -28.38 11.46 22.73
CA MET A 800 -28.66 12.05 21.41
C MET A 800 -29.95 12.87 21.46
N GLY A 801 -29.90 14.07 20.90
CA GLY A 801 -31.09 14.91 20.69
C GLY A 801 -31.82 14.48 19.43
N VAL A 802 -33.06 14.05 19.56
CA VAL A 802 -33.95 13.67 18.46
C VAL A 802 -35.10 14.66 18.36
N VAL A 803 -35.46 15.09 17.16
CA VAL A 803 -36.62 15.96 16.93
C VAL A 803 -37.35 15.56 15.65
N ALA A 804 -38.68 15.43 15.75
CA ALA A 804 -39.54 15.24 14.59
C ALA A 804 -39.93 16.60 14.02
N ILE A 805 -39.74 16.79 12.72
CA ILE A 805 -40.04 18.06 12.04
C ILE A 805 -41.10 17.81 10.97
N THR A 806 -42.21 18.54 11.05
CA THR A 806 -43.22 18.58 9.99
C THR A 806 -43.43 20.04 9.63
N GLY A 807 -43.19 20.38 8.37
CA GLY A 807 -43.21 21.75 7.90
C GLY A 807 -43.70 21.87 6.47
N ARG A 808 -44.10 23.08 6.10
CA ARG A 808 -44.41 23.45 4.72
C ARG A 808 -43.12 23.89 4.04
N LEU A 809 -42.77 23.23 2.94
CA LEU A 809 -41.67 23.66 2.09
C LEU A 809 -42.09 24.89 1.28
N ALA A 810 -41.42 26.01 1.49
CA ALA A 810 -41.57 27.22 0.68
C ALA A 810 -40.46 27.27 -0.37
N ALA A 811 -40.85 27.48 -1.63
CA ALA A 811 -39.89 27.72 -2.70
C ALA A 811 -39.10 29.02 -2.44
N ALA A 812 -37.83 29.05 -2.85
CA ALA A 812 -37.01 30.25 -2.74
C ALA A 812 -37.70 31.42 -3.47
N ARG A 813 -37.82 32.55 -2.79
CA ARG A 813 -38.45 33.75 -3.34
C ARG A 813 -37.58 34.30 -4.48
N LEU A 814 -38.03 34.11 -5.72
CA LEU A 814 -37.64 34.93 -6.86
C LEU A 814 -38.59 36.14 -6.90
N GLU A 815 -38.29 37.21 -6.18
CA GLU A 815 -38.97 38.49 -6.42
C GLU A 815 -37.97 39.66 -6.35
N PRO A 816 -37.93 40.53 -7.37
CA PRO A 816 -37.05 41.68 -7.44
C PRO A 816 -37.51 42.80 -6.50
N HIS A 817 -36.55 43.57 -5.98
CA HIS A 817 -36.80 44.71 -5.10
C HIS A 817 -37.86 45.67 -5.65
N SER A 818 -39.00 45.79 -4.95
CA SER A 818 -39.88 46.96 -5.06
C SER A 818 -39.88 47.73 -3.74
N SER A 819 -39.29 48.91 -3.81
CA SER A 819 -39.33 49.99 -2.81
C SER A 819 -40.75 50.26 -2.29
N SER A 820 -40.92 50.29 -0.97
CA SER A 820 -42.04 50.98 -0.34
C SER A 820 -41.52 51.90 0.76
N THR A 821 -41.53 53.17 0.41
CA THR A 821 -41.40 54.38 1.20
C THR A 821 -42.32 54.37 2.43
N THR A 822 -41.78 54.69 3.60
CA THR A 822 -42.51 55.40 4.66
C THR A 822 -41.57 56.38 5.35
N THR A 823 -41.87 57.65 5.12
CA THR A 823 -41.44 58.87 5.81
C THR A 823 -41.63 58.81 7.32
N GLU A 824 -40.65 59.30 8.07
CA GLU A 824 -40.89 60.15 9.26
C GLU A 824 -39.66 61.05 9.53
N GLU A 825 -39.97 62.30 9.88
CA GLU A 825 -39.12 63.50 9.92
C GLU A 825 -38.26 63.61 11.19
N ALA A 826 -37.01 64.07 11.04
CA ALA A 826 -36.39 65.29 11.61
C ALA A 826 -35.98 65.29 13.10
N ASP A 827 -34.67 65.42 13.39
CA ASP A 827 -34.10 66.72 13.86
C ASP A 827 -32.56 66.76 14.05
N THR A 828 -31.97 67.74 13.36
CA THR A 828 -30.78 68.60 13.59
C THR A 828 -29.31 68.14 13.79
N PRO A 829 -28.31 69.00 13.39
CA PRO A 829 -26.93 68.60 13.09
C PRO A 829 -25.80 69.37 13.85
N ALA A 830 -24.59 68.80 14.00
CA ALA A 830 -23.33 69.59 14.10
C ALA A 830 -22.00 68.78 14.03
N LYS A 831 -21.31 68.93 12.88
CA LYS A 831 -19.87 69.19 12.62
C LYS A 831 -18.70 68.45 13.35
N LYS A 832 -17.79 67.97 12.48
CA LYS A 832 -16.29 67.97 12.53
C LYS A 832 -15.63 66.90 13.46
N LYS A 833 -14.69 66.05 13.04
CA LYS A 833 -13.52 66.18 12.15
C LYS A 833 -13.07 64.81 11.58
N ALA A 834 -12.41 64.88 10.43
CA ALA A 834 -11.78 63.79 9.68
C ALA A 834 -10.46 63.28 10.28
N ARG A 835 -10.15 62.00 10.03
CA ARG A 835 -8.82 61.51 9.68
C ARG A 835 -8.94 60.21 8.85
N LEU A 836 -8.30 60.22 7.67
CA LEU A 836 -8.07 59.08 6.79
C LEU A 836 -6.93 58.20 7.34
N ASP A 837 -7.03 56.88 7.16
CA ASP A 837 -6.07 56.08 6.37
C ASP A 837 -6.66 54.67 6.06
N ALA A 838 -6.32 54.15 4.87
CA ALA A 838 -6.98 53.11 4.06
C ALA A 838 -6.48 51.66 4.35
N PRO A 839 -6.80 50.63 3.52
CA PRO A 839 -8.09 50.15 3.00
C PRO A 839 -8.35 48.68 3.41
N ALA A 840 -9.57 48.32 3.80
CA ALA A 840 -10.02 46.93 3.80
C ALA A 840 -11.08 46.77 2.72
N ILE A 841 -10.80 45.94 1.72
CA ILE A 841 -11.75 45.52 0.69
C ILE A 841 -12.84 44.69 1.40
N PRO A 842 -14.09 45.14 1.50
CA PRO A 842 -15.17 44.26 1.94
C PRO A 842 -15.66 43.51 0.71
N VAL A 843 -15.39 42.21 0.70
CA VAL A 843 -16.05 41.24 -0.18
C VAL A 843 -17.53 41.19 0.25
N SER A 844 -18.37 42.01 -0.38
CA SER A 844 -19.82 41.84 -0.29
C SER A 844 -20.22 40.74 -1.26
N SER A 845 -20.52 39.58 -0.68
CA SER A 845 -21.11 38.44 -1.36
C SER A 845 -22.62 38.62 -1.39
N ASP A 846 -23.13 39.39 -2.35
CA ASP A 846 -24.53 39.27 -2.76
C ASP A 846 -24.69 37.98 -3.58
N LYS A 847 -24.95 36.86 -2.88
CA LYS A 847 -25.49 35.65 -3.50
C LYS A 847 -26.97 35.57 -3.13
N ASN A 848 -27.84 35.65 -4.15
CA ASN A 848 -29.24 35.24 -4.05
C ASN A 848 -29.31 33.83 -3.45
N ASP A 849 -29.73 33.73 -2.19
CA ASP A 849 -29.87 32.47 -1.47
C ASP A 849 -31.14 31.76 -1.97
N ASN A 850 -31.02 31.07 -3.10
CA ASN A 850 -32.09 30.30 -3.76
C ASN A 850 -32.44 28.99 -3.03
N THR A 851 -32.10 28.86 -1.75
CA THR A 851 -32.34 27.64 -0.97
C THR A 851 -33.81 27.58 -0.50
N PRO A 852 -34.53 26.47 -0.73
CA PRO A 852 -35.91 26.31 -0.26
C PRO A 852 -35.95 26.32 1.28
N VAL A 853 -36.98 26.94 1.85
CA VAL A 853 -37.11 27.13 3.31
C VAL A 853 -38.26 26.27 3.84
N LEU A 854 -38.00 25.43 4.84
CA LEU A 854 -39.02 24.68 5.57
C LEU A 854 -39.59 25.53 6.70
N ASP A 855 -40.85 25.92 6.59
CA ASP A 855 -41.55 26.76 7.58
C ASP A 855 -42.65 25.99 8.33
N VAL A 856 -43.13 26.57 9.42
CA VAL A 856 -44.18 25.99 10.27
C VAL A 856 -45.47 25.84 9.45
N VAL A 857 -46.16 24.72 9.60
CA VAL A 857 -47.46 24.50 8.94
C VAL A 857 -48.48 25.53 9.49
N PRO A 858 -49.09 26.36 8.63
CA PRO A 858 -50.12 27.30 9.05
C PRO A 858 -51.31 26.61 9.72
N THR A 859 -51.90 27.23 10.74
CA THR A 859 -52.98 26.67 11.57
C THR A 859 -54.24 26.29 10.78
N ASN A 860 -54.48 26.91 9.62
CA ASN A 860 -55.56 26.57 8.69
C ASN A 860 -55.32 25.28 7.87
N MET A 861 -54.07 24.84 7.73
CA MET A 861 -53.69 23.58 7.07
C MET A 861 -53.34 22.46 8.06
N ALA A 862 -53.11 22.79 9.34
CA ALA A 862 -52.76 21.83 10.38
C ALA A 862 -53.80 20.71 10.58
N THR A 863 -55.09 21.00 10.32
CA THR A 863 -56.19 20.04 10.43
C THR A 863 -56.14 18.93 9.37
N ALA A 864 -55.57 19.20 8.19
CA ALA A 864 -55.43 18.20 7.11
C ALA A 864 -54.25 17.26 7.35
N VAL A 865 -53.16 17.75 7.97
CA VAL A 865 -51.91 17.01 8.17
C VAL A 865 -51.94 16.08 9.40
N ARG A 866 -52.81 16.35 10.39
CA ARG A 866 -53.00 15.45 11.56
C ARG A 866 -53.47 14.04 11.21
N SER A 867 -54.05 13.85 10.02
CA SER A 867 -54.59 12.54 9.61
C SER A 867 -53.54 11.55 9.11
N VAL A 868 -52.28 11.97 8.91
CA VAL A 868 -51.29 11.19 8.13
C VAL A 868 -50.16 10.54 8.95
N ALA A 869 -49.88 10.98 10.18
CA ALA A 869 -48.77 10.44 10.96
C ALA A 869 -49.23 9.76 12.27
N GLN A 870 -49.35 8.43 12.26
CA GLN A 870 -49.40 7.65 13.51
C GLN A 870 -48.05 7.83 14.25
N PRO A 871 -48.05 8.14 15.55
CA PRO A 871 -46.81 8.28 16.30
C PRO A 871 -46.07 6.93 16.33
N PHE A 872 -44.87 6.89 15.76
CA PHE A 872 -44.01 5.70 15.77
C PHE A 872 -42.78 5.92 16.65
N HIS A 873 -42.27 4.86 17.24
CA HIS A 873 -41.12 4.93 18.14
C HIS A 873 -39.84 4.58 17.37
N VAL A 874 -38.79 5.39 17.53
CA VAL A 874 -37.50 5.24 16.84
C VAL A 874 -36.40 5.11 17.89
N GLY A 875 -35.56 4.09 17.73
CA GLY A 875 -34.42 3.84 18.61
C GLY A 875 -34.14 2.34 18.73
N ASP A 876 -32.87 1.99 18.89
CA ASP A 876 -32.49 0.59 19.08
C ASP A 876 -32.35 0.23 20.56
N LEU A 877 -33.13 -0.75 21.04
CA LEU A 877 -33.07 -1.19 22.43
C LEU A 877 -32.13 -2.40 22.57
N ARG A 878 -30.99 -2.21 23.25
CA ARG A 878 -30.15 -3.33 23.69
C ARG A 878 -30.71 -3.94 24.97
N LEU A 879 -30.83 -5.26 25.01
CA LEU A 879 -31.34 -5.97 26.19
C LEU A 879 -30.43 -5.79 27.43
N ALA A 880 -29.12 -5.56 27.22
CA ALA A 880 -28.18 -5.31 28.31
C ALA A 880 -28.45 -3.98 29.02
N ASP A 881 -28.82 -2.95 28.25
CA ASP A 881 -29.16 -1.65 28.79
C ASP A 881 -30.54 -1.69 29.45
N LEU A 882 -31.50 -2.40 28.86
CA LEU A 882 -32.80 -2.65 29.48
C LEU A 882 -32.62 -3.35 30.84
N ARG A 883 -31.75 -4.37 30.94
CA ARG A 883 -31.43 -5.04 32.20
C ARG A 883 -30.93 -4.07 33.26
N ARG A 884 -29.92 -3.25 32.93
CA ARG A 884 -29.37 -2.23 33.86
C ARG A 884 -30.46 -1.26 34.33
N LEU A 885 -31.31 -0.81 33.41
CA LEU A 885 -32.40 0.13 33.67
C LEU A 885 -33.51 -0.49 34.54
N MET A 886 -33.85 -1.76 34.32
CA MET A 886 -34.78 -2.50 35.18
C MET A 886 -34.21 -2.69 36.59
N THR A 887 -32.93 -3.05 36.70
CA THR A 887 -32.26 -3.23 38.00
C THR A 887 -32.14 -1.92 38.77
N ALA A 888 -31.83 -0.80 38.10
CA ALA A 888 -31.80 0.52 38.71
C ALA A 888 -33.19 0.96 39.24
N ASN A 889 -34.27 0.49 38.61
CA ASN A 889 -35.65 0.72 39.04
C ASN A 889 -36.16 -0.30 40.08
N GLY A 890 -35.28 -1.13 40.64
CA GLY A 890 -35.59 -2.09 41.70
C GLY A 890 -36.29 -3.37 41.22
N MET A 891 -36.17 -3.72 39.94
CA MET A 891 -36.71 -4.98 39.37
C MET A 891 -35.58 -6.00 39.14
N GLN A 892 -35.84 -7.27 39.46
CA GLN A 892 -34.90 -8.36 39.23
C GLN A 892 -34.91 -8.71 37.74
N ALA A 893 -33.78 -8.56 37.05
CA ALA A 893 -33.67 -8.80 35.61
C ALA A 893 -32.53 -9.78 35.30
N GLU A 894 -32.88 -10.96 34.80
CA GLU A 894 -31.96 -12.07 34.56
C GLU A 894 -32.08 -12.56 33.12
N TYR A 895 -30.96 -12.91 32.51
CA TYR A 895 -30.97 -13.58 31.22
C TYR A 895 -31.29 -15.05 31.39
N ARG A 896 -32.23 -15.56 30.59
CA ARG A 896 -32.38 -17.00 30.35
C ARG A 896 -31.99 -17.29 28.90
N GLY A 897 -31.55 -18.51 28.63
CA GLY A 897 -30.94 -18.92 27.33
C GLY A 897 -31.70 -18.41 26.09
N ASP A 898 -30.97 -18.29 24.97
CA ASP A 898 -31.43 -17.73 23.68
C ASP A 898 -31.73 -16.22 23.68
N GLY A 899 -31.00 -15.43 24.48
CA GLY A 899 -31.08 -13.96 24.41
C GLY A 899 -32.39 -13.37 24.93
N ILE A 900 -33.06 -14.08 25.85
CA ILE A 900 -34.32 -13.64 26.46
C ILE A 900 -34.02 -13.01 27.83
N LEU A 901 -34.50 -11.79 28.04
CA LEU A 901 -34.41 -11.10 29.33
C LEU A 901 -35.71 -11.32 30.13
N VAL A 902 -35.61 -11.97 31.29
CA VAL A 902 -36.74 -12.21 32.19
C VAL A 902 -36.69 -11.23 33.35
N ILE A 903 -37.79 -10.50 33.55
CA ILE A 903 -37.94 -9.45 34.56
C ILE A 903 -38.95 -9.91 35.62
N ASN A 904 -38.55 -9.87 36.89
CA ASN A 904 -39.28 -10.33 38.08
C ASN A 904 -39.83 -11.77 37.97
N GLY A 905 -39.25 -12.61 37.09
CA GLY A 905 -39.73 -13.97 36.85
C GLY A 905 -41.07 -14.07 36.10
N SER A 906 -41.73 -12.95 35.77
CA SER A 906 -43.07 -12.92 35.19
C SER A 906 -43.18 -12.31 33.79
N VAL A 907 -42.22 -11.46 33.39
CA VAL A 907 -42.22 -10.81 32.06
C VAL A 907 -40.96 -11.22 31.29
N ALA A 908 -41.13 -11.78 30.09
CA ALA A 908 -40.04 -12.11 29.18
C ALA A 908 -39.96 -11.06 28.07
N VAL A 909 -38.76 -10.53 27.82
CA VAL A 909 -38.48 -9.58 26.73
C VAL A 909 -37.46 -10.22 25.79
N ARG A 910 -37.82 -10.31 24.51
CA ARG A 910 -36.97 -10.84 23.45
C ARG A 910 -36.83 -9.82 22.33
N LYS A 911 -35.65 -9.74 21.74
CA LYS A 911 -35.41 -8.96 20.51
C LYS A 911 -35.25 -9.95 19.36
N THR A 912 -36.10 -9.82 18.34
CA THR A 912 -36.02 -10.63 17.11
C THR A 912 -34.86 -10.17 16.22
N ALA A 913 -34.43 -11.02 15.28
CA ALA A 913 -33.37 -10.68 14.32
C ALA A 913 -33.72 -9.49 13.40
N THR A 914 -35.00 -9.19 13.23
CA THR A 914 -35.50 -8.02 12.48
C THR A 914 -35.55 -6.73 13.31
N GLY A 915 -35.14 -6.78 14.58
CA GLY A 915 -35.12 -5.64 15.49
C GLY A 915 -36.43 -5.38 16.23
N GLN A 916 -37.47 -6.20 16.05
CA GLN A 916 -38.71 -6.09 16.81
C GLN A 916 -38.54 -6.60 18.25
N ILE A 917 -39.10 -5.87 19.21
CA ILE A 917 -39.08 -6.23 20.63
C ILE A 917 -40.41 -6.88 20.98
N GLU A 918 -40.35 -8.15 21.35
CA GLU A 918 -41.49 -8.92 21.84
C GLU A 918 -41.48 -8.90 23.37
N ILE A 919 -42.61 -8.54 23.96
CA ILE A 919 -42.80 -8.56 25.42
C ILE A 919 -43.89 -9.59 25.68
N ASP A 920 -43.53 -10.71 26.28
CA ASP A 920 -44.45 -11.76 26.68
C ASP A 920 -44.68 -11.69 28.19
N GLY A 921 -45.95 -11.55 28.60
CA GLY A 921 -46.36 -11.45 29.99
C GLY A 921 -47.11 -12.72 30.38
N GLY A 922 -46.51 -13.55 31.22
CA GLY A 922 -47.08 -14.84 31.59
C GLY A 922 -48.26 -14.73 32.55
N ALA A 923 -49.42 -15.22 32.15
CA ALA A 923 -50.48 -15.69 33.05
C ALA A 923 -50.19 -17.11 33.57
N TYR A 924 -48.94 -17.39 33.97
CA TYR A 924 -48.53 -18.69 34.51
C TYR A 924 -48.55 -18.63 36.03
N GLY A 925 -49.48 -19.39 36.62
CA GLY A 925 -49.87 -19.32 38.01
C GLY A 925 -48.76 -19.60 39.03
N ASN A 926 -48.63 -18.69 39.99
CA ASN A 926 -48.88 -18.97 41.40
C ASN A 926 -49.28 -17.63 42.06
N LEU A 927 -50.52 -17.57 42.55
CA LEU A 927 -51.10 -16.39 43.19
C LEU A 927 -50.36 -16.08 44.50
N ASP A 928 -49.46 -15.10 44.48
CA ASP A 928 -49.10 -14.36 45.68
C ASP A 928 -49.87 -13.01 45.67
N PRO A 929 -50.86 -12.79 46.56
CA PRO A 929 -51.71 -11.58 46.57
C PRO A 929 -50.97 -10.27 46.83
N ARG A 930 -49.64 -10.33 47.05
CA ARG A 930 -48.80 -9.19 47.39
C ARG A 930 -48.05 -8.58 46.21
N ASN A 931 -47.96 -9.25 45.05
CA ASN A 931 -47.23 -8.73 43.89
C ASN A 931 -48.16 -8.58 42.67
N ASN A 932 -48.32 -7.33 42.25
CA ASN A 932 -49.27 -6.93 41.23
C ASN A 932 -48.64 -7.12 39.83
N ASP A 933 -48.58 -8.35 39.31
CA ASP A 933 -47.87 -8.69 38.06
C ASP A 933 -48.39 -7.97 36.81
N ALA A 934 -49.67 -7.61 36.78
CA ALA A 934 -50.23 -6.75 35.73
C ALA A 934 -49.56 -5.35 35.70
N ALA A 935 -49.12 -4.86 36.86
CA ALA A 935 -48.35 -3.63 36.95
C ALA A 935 -46.90 -3.83 36.47
N THR A 936 -46.30 -5.01 36.67
CA THR A 936 -44.94 -5.33 36.19
C THR A 936 -44.87 -5.28 34.66
N PHE A 937 -45.79 -5.94 33.94
CA PHE A 937 -45.85 -5.86 32.47
C PHE A 937 -46.01 -4.42 31.97
N LEU A 938 -46.95 -3.67 32.54
CA LEU A 938 -47.18 -2.27 32.16
C LEU A 938 -45.99 -1.36 32.48
N ARG A 939 -45.26 -1.64 33.56
CA ARG A 939 -44.07 -0.89 33.96
C ARG A 939 -42.88 -1.19 33.06
N VAL A 940 -42.63 -2.46 32.74
CA VAL A 940 -41.60 -2.88 31.77
C VAL A 940 -41.89 -2.26 30.40
N ARG A 941 -43.14 -2.36 29.92
CA ARG A 941 -43.57 -1.76 28.67
C ARG A 941 -43.37 -0.24 28.66
N ARG A 942 -43.74 0.45 29.75
CA ARG A 942 -43.54 1.90 29.88
C ARG A 942 -42.06 2.29 29.82
N GLN A 943 -41.20 1.57 30.53
CA GLN A 943 -39.75 1.85 30.53
C GLN A 943 -39.10 1.58 29.17
N ILE A 944 -39.59 0.59 28.42
CA ILE A 944 -39.16 0.37 27.03
C ILE A 944 -39.55 1.56 26.16
N TYR A 945 -40.80 2.05 26.26
CA TYR A 945 -41.25 3.22 25.50
C TYR A 945 -40.53 4.51 25.89
N GLU A 946 -40.25 4.73 27.18
CA GLU A 946 -39.45 5.87 27.66
C GLU A 946 -38.00 5.83 27.15
N GLY A 947 -37.49 4.64 26.83
CA GLY A 947 -36.17 4.44 26.24
C GLY A 947 -36.10 4.62 24.72
N LEU A 948 -37.23 4.90 24.05
CA LEU A 948 -37.34 5.08 22.60
C LEU A 948 -37.78 6.53 22.29
N ALA A 949 -37.30 7.10 21.19
CA ALA A 949 -37.74 8.42 20.75
C ALA A 949 -39.14 8.32 20.13
N VAL A 950 -40.04 9.23 20.46
CA VAL A 950 -41.39 9.26 19.89
C VAL A 950 -41.40 10.20 18.69
N VAL A 951 -41.58 9.65 17.49
CA VAL A 951 -41.83 10.44 16.28
C VAL A 951 -43.33 10.59 16.10
N ALA A 952 -43.89 11.61 16.74
CA ALA A 952 -45.24 12.07 16.50
C ALA A 952 -45.18 13.28 15.55
N GLY A 953 -46.03 13.31 14.52
CA GLY A 953 -46.20 14.50 13.70
C GLY A 953 -46.82 15.62 14.54
N GLY A 954 -45.98 16.59 14.96
CA GLY A 954 -46.30 17.96 15.38
C GLY A 954 -47.48 18.19 16.32
#